data_AF-A0A8C4QHT2-F1
#
_entry.id   AF-A0A8C4QHT2-F1
#
_cell.length_a   1.000
_cell.length_b   1.000
_cell.length_c   1.000
_cell.angle_alpha   90.00
_cell.angle_beta   90.00
_cell.angle_gamma   90.00
#
_symmetry.space_group_name_H-M   'P 1'
#
loop_
_entity.id
_entity.type
_entity.pdbx_description
1 polymer ?
#
loop_
_entity_poly.entity_id
_entity_poly.type
_entity_poly.pdbx_seq_one_letter_code
_entity_poly.pdbx_strand_id
1 'polypeptide(L)'
;MSFVARGSGPTTPDINQRPEDAVKRLAAKVVAFHFCQADNACTCLVPEFVHSLAAQLSRAPQLAAYRRMLLTEPHLQSSLALRACLQDPAAALRRGVLEPLSALRRDHKISDEDLLVLVDGLNEAEFHKPDKGDTIASFLTKALCKLPSWIKLLLTVRTKQQEVTSLMPFPVILLDVSGAGPAARDGLERDLRAYTSLRLNGSLAIRSNVALGGPGGGLPPGGARPGTTGAALARLATHLTGLSRGSFLYLRLALDLVEEGQLVLKSSGYKVLPVSLSEVFLLQCNLRFPSPVAFSRVQSLLSVLLASLRPLTDDEIYEALAAGSIAEPGEVPGPERDGFLAALDSLSPFLMHRRDGTRAFCHPAFREWLAWRPEGESTKFLCDLRMGHALLASALSRREGALNRQQVMELGHHILKAHIYKGLSKKLGMSSAILQAVWVSYSSNGLSAALASLRNLYTPNIKVSRLLLQAGANPNQRAEVLNNSPALCIEAHLGYEDMVALLLEGGAEVDGTGETGMSALCHAAAVGHLDVVAMLCCHGATVAHVDRNGQCALVLAAEQGHTDVVAYLSKLDWPEAQQPGLPRKAQALQHALTAACNMGHKEVVIFLLNSPDATMDEDRVQINAFDSLWGETALTAVASQGHLAVCELLISQGALLEQANRRGITPLFSTAHQGHWQVLPD
;
A
#
# COMPACT_ATOMS: atom_id res chain seq x y z
N MET A 1 12.39 -47.50 -43.15
CA MET A 1 11.11 -48.24 -43.10
C MET A 1 10.52 -48.01 -41.71
N SER A 2 9.42 -47.33 -41.42
CA SER A 2 8.44 -46.54 -42.17
C SER A 2 8.01 -45.40 -41.25
N PHE A 3 7.94 -44.18 -41.78
CA PHE A 3 7.27 -43.03 -41.15
C PHE A 3 5.75 -43.27 -41.13
N VAL A 4 5.08 -43.01 -40.01
CA VAL A 4 3.65 -42.65 -40.00
C VAL A 4 3.43 -41.51 -39.01
N ALA A 5 2.96 -40.40 -39.55
CA ALA A 5 2.52 -39.21 -38.85
C ALA A 5 1.22 -39.44 -38.07
N ARG A 6 1.09 -38.82 -36.90
CA ARG A 6 -0.17 -38.43 -36.25
C ARG A 6 0.10 -37.03 -35.68
N GLY A 7 -0.52 -35.95 -36.15
CA GLY A 7 -1.95 -35.78 -36.29
C GLY A 7 -2.42 -34.99 -35.07
N SER A 8 -2.34 -33.66 -35.16
CA SER A 8 -2.78 -32.68 -34.17
C SER A 8 -4.29 -32.75 -33.96
N GLY A 9 -4.72 -32.93 -32.70
CA GLY A 9 -6.08 -32.74 -32.23
C GLY A 9 -6.06 -32.34 -30.74
N PRO A 10 -7.03 -31.56 -30.25
CA PRO A 10 -7.07 -31.12 -28.86
C PRO A 10 -7.31 -32.34 -27.97
N THR A 11 -6.36 -32.63 -27.08
CA THR A 11 -6.54 -33.64 -26.05
C THR A 11 -7.66 -33.20 -25.11
N THR A 12 -8.77 -33.94 -25.14
CA THR A 12 -9.83 -33.90 -24.14
C THR A 12 -9.23 -34.03 -22.73
N PRO A 13 -9.64 -33.22 -21.75
CA PRO A 13 -9.10 -33.35 -20.40
C PRO A 13 -9.56 -34.67 -19.78
N ASP A 14 -8.61 -35.45 -19.27
CA ASP A 14 -8.84 -36.69 -18.53
C ASP A 14 -9.71 -36.43 -17.28
N ILE A 15 -10.98 -36.83 -17.34
CA ILE A 15 -11.98 -36.67 -16.27
C ILE A 15 -11.80 -37.68 -15.12
N ASN A 16 -10.83 -38.60 -15.20
CA ASN A 16 -10.67 -39.71 -14.25
C ASN A 16 -9.48 -39.58 -13.27
N GLN A 17 -9.03 -38.37 -12.98
CA GLN A 17 -7.92 -38.18 -12.03
C GLN A 17 -8.41 -37.98 -10.58
N ARG A 18 -7.75 -38.64 -9.62
CA ARG A 18 -8.10 -38.50 -8.19
C ARG A 18 -7.94 -37.02 -7.76
N PRO A 19 -8.91 -36.44 -7.04
CA PRO A 19 -8.88 -35.03 -6.63
C PRO A 19 -7.61 -34.64 -5.87
N GLU A 20 -7.07 -35.54 -5.05
CA GLU A 20 -5.86 -35.31 -4.26
C GLU A 20 -4.60 -35.07 -5.12
N ASP A 21 -4.48 -35.76 -6.25
CA ASP A 21 -3.36 -35.58 -7.17
C ASP A 21 -3.48 -34.24 -7.91
N ALA A 22 -4.70 -33.78 -8.19
CA ALA A 22 -4.94 -32.46 -8.77
C ALA A 22 -4.54 -31.33 -7.80
N VAL A 23 -4.87 -31.45 -6.51
CA VAL A 23 -4.48 -30.46 -5.49
C VAL A 23 -2.97 -30.41 -5.32
N LYS A 24 -2.29 -31.56 -5.25
CA LYS A 24 -0.82 -31.61 -5.15
C LYS A 24 -0.13 -30.96 -6.36
N ARG A 25 -0.63 -31.20 -7.57
CA ARG A 25 -0.10 -30.54 -8.78
C ARG A 25 -0.34 -29.04 -8.77
N LEU A 26 -1.51 -28.59 -8.32
CA LEU A 26 -1.79 -27.15 -8.22
C LEU A 26 -0.89 -26.48 -7.17
N ALA A 27 -0.72 -27.12 -6.00
CA ALA A 27 0.18 -26.64 -4.95
C ALA A 27 1.63 -26.55 -5.41
N ALA A 28 2.09 -27.51 -6.24
CA ALA A 28 3.42 -27.48 -6.82
C ALA A 28 3.65 -26.32 -7.81
N LYS A 29 2.59 -25.62 -8.26
CA LYS A 29 2.70 -24.43 -9.11
C LYS A 29 2.72 -23.13 -8.33
N VAL A 30 2.40 -23.15 -7.03
CA VAL A 30 2.40 -21.94 -6.19
C VAL A 30 3.85 -21.57 -5.87
N VAL A 31 4.26 -20.38 -6.31
CA VAL A 31 5.63 -19.87 -6.13
C VAL A 31 5.72 -18.73 -5.12
N ALA A 32 4.62 -18.06 -4.82
CA ALA A 32 4.54 -17.03 -3.80
C ALA A 32 3.11 -16.92 -3.25
N PHE A 33 3.00 -16.48 -2.00
CA PHE A 33 1.74 -16.18 -1.34
C PHE A 33 1.87 -14.91 -0.49
N HIS A 34 0.80 -14.14 -0.38
CA HIS A 34 0.77 -12.93 0.43
C HIS A 34 -0.55 -12.85 1.17
N PHE A 35 -0.51 -12.61 2.48
CA PHE A 35 -1.70 -12.50 3.31
C PHE A 35 -1.84 -11.05 3.77
N CYS A 36 -2.83 -10.34 3.26
CA CYS A 36 -3.15 -9.00 3.73
C CYS A 36 -3.89 -9.09 5.06
N GLN A 37 -3.37 -8.42 6.09
CA GLN A 37 -3.90 -8.50 7.45
C GLN A 37 -4.07 -7.09 8.02
N ALA A 38 -5.31 -6.70 8.35
CA ALA A 38 -5.59 -5.35 8.86
C ALA A 38 -4.94 -5.04 10.22
N ASP A 39 -4.55 -6.05 11.01
CA ASP A 39 -3.77 -5.94 12.25
C ASP A 39 -2.24 -5.95 12.02
N ASN A 40 -1.81 -5.99 10.76
CA ASN A 40 -0.40 -5.90 10.37
C ASN A 40 -0.22 -5.02 9.14
N ALA A 41 -0.09 -3.71 9.35
CA ALA A 41 -0.01 -2.70 8.31
C ALA A 41 1.07 -3.01 7.26
N CYS A 42 2.22 -3.58 7.65
CA CYS A 42 3.28 -3.95 6.71
C CYS A 42 2.85 -4.98 5.65
N THR A 43 1.80 -5.76 5.91
CA THR A 43 1.25 -6.69 4.90
C THR A 43 0.26 -6.02 3.95
N CYS A 44 -0.14 -4.78 4.23
CA CYS A 44 -1.13 -4.04 3.44
C CYS A 44 -0.49 -2.98 2.53
N LEU A 45 0.82 -2.78 2.63
CA LEU A 45 1.56 -1.76 1.91
C LEU A 45 2.26 -2.33 0.68
N VAL A 46 2.24 -1.56 -0.40
CA VAL A 46 2.79 -1.97 -1.71
C VAL A 46 4.31 -2.22 -1.69
N PRO A 47 5.16 -1.38 -1.07
CA PRO A 47 6.61 -1.60 -1.04
C PRO A 47 6.99 -2.93 -0.40
N GLU A 48 6.39 -3.26 0.74
CA GLU A 48 6.57 -4.51 1.46
C GLU A 48 6.03 -5.70 0.67
N PHE A 49 4.89 -5.53 -0.01
CA PHE A 49 4.35 -6.54 -0.92
C PHE A 49 5.34 -6.90 -2.03
N VAL A 50 5.89 -5.91 -2.75
CA VAL A 50 6.88 -6.14 -3.83
C VAL A 50 8.16 -6.77 -3.28
N HIS A 51 8.68 -6.26 -2.16
CA HIS A 51 9.88 -6.80 -1.52
C HIS A 51 9.69 -8.26 -1.07
N SER A 52 8.56 -8.55 -0.42
CA SER A 52 8.19 -9.91 0.03
C SER A 52 7.98 -10.86 -1.15
N LEU A 53 7.29 -10.41 -2.20
CA LEU A 53 7.06 -11.19 -3.41
C LEU A 53 8.39 -11.61 -4.04
N ALA A 54 9.31 -10.66 -4.25
CA ALA A 54 10.63 -10.95 -4.80
C ALA A 54 11.41 -11.95 -3.94
N ALA A 55 11.37 -11.80 -2.61
CA ALA A 55 12.01 -12.72 -1.68
C ALA A 55 11.41 -14.14 -1.77
N GLN A 56 10.10 -14.28 -1.89
CA GLN A 56 9.43 -15.58 -2.03
C GLN A 56 9.72 -16.24 -3.37
N LEU A 57 9.66 -15.50 -4.47
CA LEU A 57 10.01 -16.00 -5.80
C LEU A 57 11.47 -16.47 -5.85
N SER A 58 12.39 -15.80 -5.14
CA SER A 58 13.79 -16.27 -5.03
C SER A 58 13.96 -17.57 -4.24
N ARG A 59 12.99 -17.93 -3.40
CA ARG A 59 12.99 -19.16 -2.58
C ARG A 59 12.23 -20.30 -3.24
N ALA A 60 11.39 -20.00 -4.24
CA ALA A 60 10.63 -20.98 -4.98
C ALA A 60 11.56 -21.94 -5.75
N PRO A 61 11.47 -23.26 -5.54
CA PRO A 61 12.32 -24.24 -6.24
C PRO A 61 12.26 -24.14 -7.78
N GLN A 62 11.08 -23.80 -8.30
CA GLN A 62 10.80 -23.61 -9.74
C GLN A 62 11.58 -22.44 -10.33
N LEU A 63 12.02 -21.49 -9.50
CA LEU A 63 12.69 -20.24 -9.86
C LEU A 63 14.14 -20.19 -9.35
N ALA A 64 14.80 -21.34 -9.19
CA ALA A 64 16.19 -21.42 -8.73
C ALA A 64 17.18 -20.65 -9.64
N ALA A 65 16.88 -20.48 -10.92
CA ALA A 65 17.67 -19.65 -11.84
C ALA A 65 17.59 -18.16 -11.48
N TYR A 66 16.39 -17.68 -11.12
CA TYR A 66 16.17 -16.30 -10.68
C TYR A 66 16.94 -16.00 -9.40
N ARG A 67 16.93 -16.93 -8.43
CA ARG A 67 17.76 -16.83 -7.22
C ARG A 67 19.24 -16.66 -7.54
N ARG A 68 19.79 -17.47 -8.45
CA ARG A 68 21.21 -17.41 -8.83
C ARG A 68 21.55 -16.07 -9.48
N MET A 69 20.68 -15.57 -10.35
CA MET A 69 20.86 -14.27 -10.99
C MET A 69 20.85 -13.14 -9.96
N LEU A 70 19.87 -13.12 -9.04
CA LEU A 70 19.83 -12.15 -7.95
C LEU A 70 21.12 -12.17 -7.11
N LEU A 71 21.69 -13.34 -6.81
CA LEU A 71 22.93 -13.45 -6.04
C LEU A 71 24.17 -12.97 -6.82
N THR A 72 24.13 -13.04 -8.15
CA THR A 72 25.26 -12.68 -9.02
C THR A 72 25.24 -11.20 -9.40
N GLU A 73 24.07 -10.58 -9.43
CA GLU A 73 23.85 -9.22 -9.95
C GLU A 73 23.47 -8.24 -8.83
N PRO A 74 24.41 -7.43 -8.31
CA PRO A 74 24.16 -6.52 -7.20
C PRO A 74 23.10 -5.45 -7.51
N HIS A 75 23.04 -5.00 -8.77
CA HIS A 75 22.08 -3.98 -9.18
C HIS A 75 20.62 -4.44 -9.02
N LEU A 76 20.33 -5.73 -9.26
CA LEU A 76 19.00 -6.30 -9.01
C LEU A 76 18.68 -6.32 -7.51
N GLN A 77 19.65 -6.69 -6.67
CA GLN A 77 19.48 -6.64 -5.21
C GLN A 77 19.19 -5.23 -4.73
N SER A 78 19.93 -4.23 -5.23
CA SER A 78 19.68 -2.83 -4.91
C SER A 78 18.30 -2.37 -5.36
N SER A 79 17.83 -2.79 -6.54
CA SER A 79 16.51 -2.44 -7.07
C SER A 79 15.34 -3.05 -6.29
N LEU A 80 15.58 -4.18 -5.60
CA LEU A 80 14.60 -4.91 -4.79
C LEU A 80 14.77 -4.67 -3.28
N ALA A 81 15.76 -3.88 -2.87
CA ALA A 81 15.91 -3.46 -1.49
C ALA A 81 14.67 -2.67 -1.05
N LEU A 82 14.25 -2.82 0.21
CA LEU A 82 13.04 -2.15 0.71
C LEU A 82 13.05 -0.64 0.47
N ARG A 83 14.22 0.00 0.57
CA ARG A 83 14.41 1.41 0.25
C ARG A 83 14.03 1.74 -1.20
N ALA A 84 14.45 0.93 -2.17
CA ALA A 84 14.09 1.14 -3.58
C ALA A 84 12.60 0.85 -3.82
N CYS A 85 12.05 -0.19 -3.19
CA CYS A 85 10.61 -0.49 -3.27
C CYS A 85 9.74 0.64 -2.68
N LEU A 86 10.23 1.37 -1.67
CA LEU A 86 9.54 2.55 -1.12
C LEU A 86 9.55 3.73 -2.09
N GLN A 87 10.65 3.93 -2.82
CA GLN A 87 10.79 5.03 -3.76
C GLN A 87 9.96 4.83 -5.04
N ASP A 88 10.04 3.63 -5.63
CA ASP A 88 9.28 3.29 -6.83
C ASP A 88 8.98 1.77 -6.87
N PRO A 89 7.85 1.34 -6.28
CA PRO A 89 7.47 -0.07 -6.26
C PRO A 89 7.17 -0.62 -7.65
N ALA A 90 6.71 0.22 -8.59
CA ALA A 90 6.36 -0.20 -9.93
C ALA A 90 7.61 -0.54 -10.74
N ALA A 91 8.65 0.31 -10.65
CA ALA A 91 9.93 0.03 -11.28
C ALA A 91 10.68 -1.13 -10.60
N ALA A 92 10.58 -1.28 -9.28
CA ALA A 92 11.14 -2.42 -8.55
C ALA A 92 10.50 -3.74 -9.02
N LEU A 93 9.17 -3.79 -9.16
CA LEU A 93 8.47 -4.95 -9.71
C LEU A 93 8.90 -5.22 -11.15
N ARG A 94 8.88 -4.20 -12.02
CA ARG A 94 9.19 -4.36 -13.45
C ARG A 94 10.64 -4.80 -13.67
N ARG A 95 11.61 -4.01 -13.22
CA ARG A 95 13.05 -4.21 -13.48
C ARG A 95 13.66 -5.28 -12.58
N GLY A 96 13.18 -5.38 -11.34
CA GLY A 96 13.72 -6.33 -10.37
C GLY A 96 13.12 -7.72 -10.48
N VAL A 97 11.86 -7.85 -10.92
CA VAL A 97 11.15 -9.16 -10.96
C VAL A 97 10.75 -9.56 -12.38
N LEU A 98 9.96 -8.75 -13.08
CA LEU A 98 9.29 -9.19 -14.31
C LEU A 98 10.24 -9.33 -15.52
N GLU A 99 11.10 -8.34 -15.74
CA GLU A 99 12.12 -8.36 -16.81
C GLU A 99 13.12 -9.51 -16.61
N PRO A 100 13.75 -9.67 -15.42
CA PRO A 100 14.53 -10.85 -15.01
C PRO A 100 13.86 -12.19 -15.32
N LEU A 101 12.62 -12.39 -14.86
CA LEU A 101 11.91 -13.65 -15.05
C LEU A 101 11.60 -13.92 -16.52
N SER A 102 11.22 -12.88 -17.27
CA SER A 102 10.94 -12.98 -18.71
C SER A 102 12.20 -13.32 -19.50
N ALA A 103 13.36 -12.73 -19.15
CA ALA A 103 14.64 -13.04 -19.75
C ALA A 103 15.04 -14.50 -19.50
N LEU A 104 14.95 -14.97 -18.25
CA LEU A 104 15.27 -16.34 -17.89
C LEU A 104 14.34 -17.37 -18.56
N ARG A 105 13.06 -17.02 -18.76
CA ARG A 105 12.10 -17.88 -19.47
C ARG A 105 12.42 -17.97 -20.96
N ARG A 106 12.77 -16.85 -21.59
CA ARG A 106 13.25 -16.80 -22.99
C ARG A 106 14.53 -17.61 -23.20
N ASP A 107 15.41 -17.65 -22.19
CA ASP A 107 16.63 -18.48 -22.19
C ASP A 107 16.38 -19.96 -21.84
N HIS A 108 15.12 -20.38 -21.64
CA HIS A 108 14.75 -21.73 -21.18
C HIS A 108 15.41 -22.16 -19.86
N LYS A 109 15.76 -21.19 -18.99
CA LYS A 109 16.35 -21.45 -17.65
C LYS A 109 15.29 -21.70 -16.57
N ILE A 110 14.01 -21.45 -16.87
CA ILE A 110 12.85 -21.68 -15.99
C ILE A 110 11.88 -22.59 -16.76
N SER A 111 11.22 -23.51 -16.04
CA SER A 111 10.23 -24.45 -16.58
C SER A 111 9.14 -23.75 -17.39
N ASP A 112 8.57 -24.45 -18.39
CA ASP A 112 7.48 -23.95 -19.23
C ASP A 112 6.08 -23.99 -18.60
N GLU A 113 5.97 -24.38 -17.34
CA GLU A 113 4.70 -24.39 -16.63
C GLU A 113 4.20 -22.99 -16.22
N ASP A 114 2.89 -22.88 -16.07
CA ASP A 114 2.23 -21.74 -15.43
C ASP A 114 2.54 -21.73 -13.93
N LEU A 115 2.91 -20.57 -13.40
CA LEU A 115 3.19 -20.37 -11.98
C LEU A 115 2.09 -19.54 -11.33
N LEU A 116 1.78 -19.84 -10.07
CA LEU A 116 0.69 -19.19 -9.32
C LEU A 116 1.25 -18.31 -8.21
N VAL A 117 0.73 -17.08 -8.12
CA VAL A 117 0.93 -16.17 -6.99
C VAL A 117 -0.41 -15.96 -6.29
N LEU A 118 -0.48 -16.30 -5.01
CA LEU A 118 -1.67 -16.14 -4.18
C LEU A 118 -1.61 -14.80 -3.43
N VAL A 119 -2.68 -14.01 -3.47
CA VAL A 119 -2.86 -12.86 -2.59
C VAL A 119 -4.19 -13.00 -1.87
N ASP A 120 -4.12 -13.27 -0.58
CA ASP A 120 -5.28 -13.49 0.26
C ASP A 120 -5.70 -12.22 1.01
N GLY A 121 -7.01 -11.98 1.09
CA GLY A 121 -7.60 -10.89 1.86
C GLY A 121 -7.33 -9.52 1.26
N LEU A 122 -7.36 -9.35 -0.06
CA LEU A 122 -6.97 -8.09 -0.72
C LEU A 122 -7.74 -6.87 -0.17
N ASN A 123 -9.00 -7.06 0.23
CA ASN A 123 -9.82 -6.04 0.87
C ASN A 123 -9.29 -5.56 2.24
N GLU A 124 -8.49 -6.36 2.95
CA GLU A 124 -7.85 -5.97 4.21
C GLU A 124 -6.80 -4.87 3.99
N ALA A 125 -6.22 -4.79 2.80
CA ALA A 125 -5.26 -3.74 2.46
C ALA A 125 -5.91 -2.35 2.42
N GLU A 126 -7.21 -2.27 2.11
CA GLU A 126 -7.96 -1.02 2.06
C GLU A 126 -8.12 -0.34 3.43
N PHE A 127 -7.97 -1.08 4.54
CA PHE A 127 -7.97 -0.48 5.88
C PHE A 127 -6.78 0.45 6.13
N HIS A 128 -5.66 0.20 5.44
CA HIS A 128 -4.43 1.00 5.52
C HIS A 128 -4.18 1.79 4.23
N LYS A 129 -5.25 2.11 3.50
CA LYS A 129 -5.18 2.91 2.29
C LYS A 129 -4.43 4.22 2.56
N PRO A 130 -3.35 4.53 1.81
CA PRO A 130 -2.59 5.75 2.01
C PRO A 130 -3.38 6.97 1.50
N ASP A 131 -3.07 8.15 2.03
CA ASP A 131 -3.69 9.41 1.57
C ASP A 131 -3.34 9.68 0.08
N LYS A 132 -2.12 9.31 -0.33
CA LYS A 132 -1.61 9.35 -1.71
C LYS A 132 -0.89 8.04 -2.04
N GLY A 133 -0.98 7.63 -3.30
CA GLY A 133 -0.38 6.39 -3.80
C GLY A 133 -1.39 5.24 -3.94
N ASP A 134 -0.86 4.05 -4.21
CA ASP A 134 -1.66 2.87 -4.52
C ASP A 134 -1.90 1.99 -3.29
N THR A 135 -3.09 1.37 -3.23
CA THR A 135 -3.29 0.15 -2.42
C THR A 135 -2.75 -1.05 -3.19
N ILE A 136 -2.61 -2.22 -2.55
CA ILE A 136 -2.20 -3.44 -3.27
C ILE A 136 -3.16 -3.74 -4.43
N ALA A 137 -4.46 -3.48 -4.27
CA ALA A 137 -5.44 -3.71 -5.32
C ALA A 137 -5.25 -2.77 -6.53
N SER A 138 -5.14 -1.45 -6.30
CA SER A 138 -4.93 -0.50 -7.39
C SER A 138 -3.57 -0.67 -8.06
N PHE A 139 -2.53 -0.96 -7.27
CA PHE A 139 -1.19 -1.27 -7.77
C PHE A 139 -1.20 -2.49 -8.69
N LEU A 140 -1.79 -3.60 -8.25
CA LEU A 140 -1.89 -4.81 -9.06
C LEU A 140 -2.66 -4.54 -10.35
N THR A 141 -3.78 -3.81 -10.28
CA THR A 141 -4.58 -3.41 -11.45
C THR A 141 -3.72 -2.71 -12.51
N LYS A 142 -2.88 -1.75 -12.11
CA LYS A 142 -1.95 -1.05 -13.01
C LYS A 142 -0.82 -1.95 -13.52
N ALA A 143 -0.41 -2.95 -12.73
CA ALA A 143 0.65 -3.89 -13.10
C ALA A 143 0.17 -5.01 -14.04
N LEU A 144 -1.14 -5.26 -14.15
CA LEU A 144 -1.69 -6.41 -14.89
C LEU A 144 -1.25 -6.48 -16.35
N CYS A 145 -1.21 -5.34 -17.05
CA CYS A 145 -0.81 -5.30 -18.46
C CYS A 145 0.67 -5.63 -18.69
N LYS A 146 1.49 -5.61 -17.63
CA LYS A 146 2.93 -5.89 -17.68
C LYS A 146 3.27 -7.29 -17.20
N LEU A 147 2.33 -8.00 -16.58
CA LEU A 147 2.57 -9.34 -16.07
C LEU A 147 2.66 -10.36 -17.22
N PRO A 148 3.68 -11.23 -17.24
CA PRO A 148 3.75 -12.32 -18.20
C PRO A 148 2.52 -13.24 -18.08
N SER A 149 2.00 -13.70 -19.23
CA SER A 149 0.78 -14.51 -19.27
C SER A 149 0.89 -15.85 -18.53
N TRP A 150 2.09 -16.36 -18.29
CA TRP A 150 2.37 -17.60 -17.56
C TRP A 150 2.45 -17.41 -16.03
N ILE A 151 2.47 -16.17 -15.52
CA ILE A 151 2.32 -15.88 -14.09
C ILE A 151 0.84 -15.57 -13.84
N LYS A 152 0.14 -16.47 -13.14
CA LYS A 152 -1.27 -16.28 -12.81
C LYS A 152 -1.41 -15.77 -11.38
N LEU A 153 -2.27 -14.77 -11.20
CA LEU A 153 -2.64 -14.27 -9.88
C LEU A 153 -3.93 -14.93 -9.43
N LEU A 154 -3.95 -15.44 -8.19
CA LEU A 154 -5.15 -15.87 -7.50
C LEU A 154 -5.39 -14.92 -6.33
N LEU A 155 -6.46 -14.12 -6.42
CA LEU A 155 -6.77 -13.08 -5.45
C LEU A 155 -8.05 -13.45 -4.70
N THR A 156 -8.05 -13.27 -3.38
CA THR A 156 -9.27 -13.45 -2.57
C THR A 156 -9.76 -12.11 -2.02
N VAL A 157 -11.07 -11.91 -2.06
CA VAL A 157 -11.77 -10.70 -1.64
C VAL A 157 -13.08 -11.12 -0.98
N ARG A 158 -13.46 -10.46 0.10
CA ARG A 158 -14.78 -10.70 0.73
C ARG A 158 -15.89 -10.19 -0.19
N THR A 159 -16.99 -10.95 -0.35
CA THR A 159 -18.12 -10.59 -1.22
C THR A 159 -18.64 -9.17 -1.03
N LYS A 160 -18.74 -8.71 0.22
CA LYS A 160 -19.23 -7.37 0.57
C LYS A 160 -18.33 -6.22 0.10
N GLN A 161 -17.10 -6.51 -0.32
CA GLN A 161 -16.08 -5.55 -0.72
C GLN A 161 -15.52 -5.85 -2.12
N GLN A 162 -16.31 -6.50 -2.99
CA GLN A 162 -15.92 -6.83 -4.37
C GLN A 162 -15.58 -5.61 -5.25
N GLU A 163 -16.03 -4.42 -4.87
CA GLU A 163 -15.75 -3.15 -5.54
C GLU A 163 -14.23 -2.88 -5.68
N VAL A 164 -13.44 -3.38 -4.73
CA VAL A 164 -11.96 -3.30 -4.72
C VAL A 164 -11.34 -3.92 -5.98
N THR A 165 -12.02 -4.88 -6.60
CA THR A 165 -11.57 -5.58 -7.81
C THR A 165 -12.33 -5.21 -9.08
N SER A 166 -13.18 -4.17 -9.02
CA SER A 166 -14.04 -3.76 -10.15
C SER A 166 -13.30 -3.46 -11.46
N LEU A 167 -12.04 -3.03 -11.38
CA LEU A 167 -11.20 -2.70 -12.53
C LEU A 167 -10.33 -3.87 -13.01
N MET A 168 -10.39 -5.02 -12.35
CA MET A 168 -9.57 -6.18 -12.72
C MET A 168 -10.31 -7.08 -13.72
N PRO A 169 -9.71 -7.42 -14.87
CA PRO A 169 -10.34 -8.24 -15.91
C PRO A 169 -10.27 -9.74 -15.59
N PHE A 170 -10.46 -10.13 -14.33
CA PHE A 170 -10.31 -11.52 -13.90
C PHE A 170 -11.62 -12.30 -13.93
N PRO A 171 -11.58 -13.60 -14.29
CA PRO A 171 -12.69 -14.51 -14.04
C PRO A 171 -12.98 -14.57 -12.54
N VAL A 172 -14.22 -14.30 -12.15
CA VAL A 172 -14.64 -14.31 -10.75
C VAL A 172 -15.15 -15.70 -10.37
N ILE A 173 -14.57 -16.27 -9.31
CA ILE A 173 -15.06 -17.50 -8.68
C ILE A 173 -15.78 -17.09 -7.40
N LEU A 174 -17.11 -17.17 -7.40
CA LEU A 174 -17.92 -16.92 -6.22
C LEU A 174 -18.02 -18.19 -5.38
N LEU A 175 -17.48 -18.13 -4.17
CA LEU A 175 -17.52 -19.22 -3.19
C LEU A 175 -18.67 -19.06 -2.18
N ASP A 176 -19.62 -18.15 -2.44
CA ASP A 176 -20.73 -17.88 -1.53
C ASP A 176 -22.11 -18.18 -2.14
N VAL A 177 -23.07 -18.45 -1.26
CA VAL A 177 -24.41 -18.93 -1.65
C VAL A 177 -25.23 -17.82 -2.30
N SER A 178 -24.97 -16.55 -1.98
CA SER A 178 -25.85 -15.45 -2.37
C SER A 178 -25.68 -15.01 -3.83
N GLY A 179 -24.48 -15.14 -4.40
CA GLY A 179 -24.18 -14.67 -5.77
C GLY A 179 -23.86 -15.77 -6.78
N ALA A 180 -23.55 -16.99 -6.34
CA ALA A 180 -23.13 -18.06 -7.24
C ALA A 180 -24.30 -18.66 -8.05
N GLY A 181 -24.03 -19.18 -9.26
CA GLY A 181 -25.01 -19.93 -10.05
C GLY A 181 -25.40 -21.27 -9.41
N PRO A 182 -26.48 -21.94 -9.88
CA PRO A 182 -27.05 -23.12 -9.24
C PRO A 182 -26.03 -24.24 -8.98
N ALA A 183 -25.19 -24.56 -9.97
CA ALA A 183 -24.19 -25.61 -9.87
C ALA A 183 -23.09 -25.33 -8.83
N ALA A 184 -22.68 -24.07 -8.67
CA ALA A 184 -21.68 -23.67 -7.68
C ALA A 184 -22.26 -23.68 -6.26
N ARG A 185 -23.53 -23.29 -6.10
CA ARG A 185 -24.26 -23.43 -4.82
C ARG A 185 -24.37 -24.90 -4.41
N ASP A 186 -24.75 -25.78 -5.34
CA ASP A 186 -24.88 -27.21 -5.08
C ASP A 186 -23.53 -27.84 -4.67
N GLY A 187 -22.44 -27.42 -5.32
CA GLY A 187 -21.07 -27.84 -4.97
C GLY A 187 -20.66 -27.43 -3.56
N LEU A 188 -20.83 -26.14 -3.22
CA LEU A 188 -20.51 -25.62 -1.89
C LEU A 188 -21.36 -26.28 -0.79
N GLU A 189 -22.67 -26.42 -1.01
CA GLU A 189 -23.55 -27.06 -0.05
C GLU A 189 -23.16 -28.53 0.18
N ARG A 190 -22.79 -29.24 -0.89
CA ARG A 190 -22.26 -30.60 -0.80
C ARG A 190 -20.98 -30.65 0.04
N ASP A 191 -20.06 -29.72 -0.14
CA ASP A 191 -18.80 -29.69 0.59
C ASP A 191 -18.99 -29.33 2.07
N LEU A 192 -19.88 -28.37 2.38
CA LEU A 192 -20.28 -28.04 3.76
C LEU A 192 -20.96 -29.23 4.45
N ARG A 193 -21.85 -29.93 3.74
CA ARG A 193 -22.50 -31.14 4.23
C ARG A 193 -21.49 -32.25 4.47
N ALA A 194 -20.54 -32.45 3.55
CA ALA A 194 -19.48 -33.44 3.68
C ALA A 194 -18.57 -33.15 4.89
N TYR A 195 -18.14 -31.89 5.07
CA TYR A 195 -17.37 -31.47 6.25
C TYR A 195 -18.14 -31.70 7.54
N THR A 196 -19.41 -31.31 7.57
CA THR A 196 -20.28 -31.47 8.76
C THR A 196 -20.47 -32.95 9.09
N SER A 197 -20.80 -33.78 8.09
CA SER A 197 -20.94 -35.23 8.28
C SER A 197 -19.64 -35.89 8.72
N LEU A 198 -18.49 -35.46 8.18
CA LEU A 198 -17.17 -35.97 8.58
C LEU A 198 -16.91 -35.70 10.06
N ARG A 199 -17.14 -34.46 10.52
CA ARG A 199 -16.97 -34.06 11.94
C ARG A 199 -17.93 -34.81 12.86
N LEU A 200 -19.22 -34.85 12.50
CA LEU A 200 -20.26 -35.54 13.28
C LEU A 200 -19.99 -37.05 13.42
N ASN A 201 -19.47 -37.69 12.37
CA ASN A 201 -19.18 -39.13 12.39
C ASN A 201 -17.81 -39.45 13.02
N GLY A 202 -16.84 -38.54 12.87
CA GLY A 202 -15.46 -38.71 13.31
C GLY A 202 -15.22 -38.44 14.79
N SER A 203 -16.07 -37.64 15.46
CA SER A 203 -15.92 -37.31 16.88
C SER A 203 -16.95 -38.02 17.77
N LEU A 204 -16.46 -38.86 18.70
CA LEU A 204 -17.31 -39.53 19.68
C LEU A 204 -17.95 -38.52 20.65
N ALA A 205 -17.24 -37.46 21.01
CA ALA A 205 -17.72 -36.41 21.92
C ALA A 205 -18.91 -35.65 21.33
N ILE A 206 -18.84 -35.29 20.04
CA ILE A 206 -19.97 -34.68 19.35
C ILE A 206 -21.17 -35.62 19.36
N ARG A 207 -20.97 -36.91 19.07
CA ARG A 207 -22.07 -37.90 19.07
C ARG A 207 -22.70 -38.08 20.45
N SER A 208 -21.93 -38.04 21.53
CA SER A 208 -22.48 -38.12 22.89
C SER A 208 -23.29 -36.87 23.26
N ASN A 209 -22.91 -35.70 22.75
CA ASN A 209 -23.58 -34.43 23.03
C ASN A 209 -24.82 -34.19 22.13
N VAL A 210 -25.05 -35.05 21.13
CA VAL A 210 -26.23 -35.08 20.27
C VAL A 210 -27.14 -36.24 20.71
N ALA A 211 -27.95 -36.01 21.75
CA ALA A 211 -28.88 -36.99 22.30
C ALA A 211 -30.27 -36.82 21.66
N LEU A 212 -30.54 -37.56 20.59
CA LEU A 212 -31.86 -37.57 19.93
C LEU A 212 -32.73 -38.70 20.51
N GLY A 213 -33.14 -38.55 21.77
CA GLY A 213 -34.14 -39.39 22.44
C GLY A 213 -35.32 -38.53 22.88
N GLY A 214 -36.48 -38.70 22.24
CA GLY A 214 -37.69 -37.99 22.63
C GLY A 214 -38.19 -38.37 24.03
N PRO A 215 -38.96 -37.50 24.70
CA PRO A 215 -39.58 -37.83 25.97
C PRO A 215 -40.71 -38.84 25.71
N GLY A 216 -40.46 -40.12 25.97
CA GLY A 216 -41.50 -41.16 25.91
C GLY A 216 -41.07 -42.59 25.56
N GLY A 217 -39.81 -42.84 25.19
CA GLY A 217 -39.34 -44.20 24.90
C GLY A 217 -38.46 -44.74 26.02
N GLY A 218 -39.03 -45.50 26.95
CA GLY A 218 -38.23 -46.38 27.80
C GLY A 218 -37.41 -47.32 26.91
N LEU A 219 -36.08 -47.22 26.98
CA LEU A 219 -35.20 -48.21 26.38
C LEU A 219 -34.93 -49.30 27.43
N PRO A 220 -35.19 -50.58 27.13
CA PRO A 220 -34.70 -51.67 27.97
C PRO A 220 -33.16 -51.70 27.92
N PRO A 221 -32.50 -52.30 28.92
CA PRO A 221 -31.05 -52.36 28.98
C PRO A 221 -30.54 -53.30 27.88
N GLY A 222 -29.96 -52.74 26.82
CA GLY A 222 -29.32 -53.48 25.74
C GLY A 222 -29.90 -53.16 24.36
N GLY A 223 -29.18 -52.36 23.58
CA GLY A 223 -29.41 -52.22 22.14
C GLY A 223 -29.92 -50.85 21.70
N ALA A 224 -28.99 -49.92 21.41
CA ALA A 224 -29.30 -48.84 20.49
C ALA A 224 -29.62 -49.43 19.11
N ARG A 225 -30.79 -49.11 18.53
CA ARG A 225 -31.10 -49.47 17.13
C ARG A 225 -30.06 -48.80 16.22
N PRO A 226 -29.26 -49.55 15.42
CA PRO A 226 -28.16 -48.99 14.64
C PRO A 226 -28.53 -47.94 13.57
N GLY A 227 -29.82 -47.75 13.26
CA GLY A 227 -30.31 -46.83 12.22
C GLY A 227 -30.87 -45.49 12.70
N THR A 228 -31.29 -45.34 13.96
CA THR A 228 -31.96 -44.12 14.44
C THR A 228 -30.98 -42.98 14.69
N THR A 229 -29.79 -43.28 15.20
CA THR A 229 -28.74 -42.28 15.45
C THR A 229 -28.21 -41.67 14.15
N GLY A 230 -28.04 -42.49 13.10
CA GLY A 230 -27.55 -42.02 11.79
C GLY A 230 -28.51 -41.05 11.10
N ALA A 231 -29.82 -41.35 11.08
CA ALA A 231 -30.83 -40.45 10.52
C ALA A 231 -30.92 -39.12 11.29
N ALA A 232 -30.70 -39.17 12.60
CA ALA A 232 -30.75 -37.99 13.46
C ALA A 232 -29.53 -37.06 13.22
N LEU A 233 -28.33 -37.63 13.06
CA LEU A 233 -27.13 -36.92 12.66
C LEU A 233 -27.23 -36.33 11.25
N ALA A 234 -27.84 -37.04 10.30
CA ALA A 234 -28.08 -36.53 8.94
C ALA A 234 -29.02 -35.31 8.93
N ARG A 235 -30.07 -35.31 9.76
CA ARG A 235 -30.95 -34.14 9.95
C ARG A 235 -30.21 -32.97 10.57
N LEU A 236 -29.38 -33.21 11.58
CA LEU A 236 -28.53 -32.18 12.17
C LEU A 236 -27.55 -31.60 11.16
N ALA A 237 -26.89 -32.44 10.36
CA ALA A 237 -25.98 -32.00 9.31
C ALA A 237 -26.67 -31.07 8.31
N THR A 238 -27.87 -31.44 7.87
CA THR A 238 -28.69 -30.62 6.96
C THR A 238 -29.06 -29.28 7.60
N HIS A 239 -29.47 -29.29 8.88
CA HIS A 239 -29.84 -28.07 9.59
C HIS A 239 -28.66 -27.12 9.79
N LEU A 240 -27.51 -27.62 10.26
CA LEU A 240 -26.27 -26.85 10.42
C LEU A 240 -25.79 -26.27 9.09
N THR A 241 -25.85 -27.06 8.01
CA THR A 241 -25.51 -26.60 6.66
C THR A 241 -26.40 -25.41 6.26
N GLY A 242 -27.70 -25.48 6.52
CA GLY A 242 -28.63 -24.37 6.26
C GLY A 242 -28.33 -23.12 7.10
N LEU A 243 -28.01 -23.27 8.39
CA LEU A 243 -27.65 -22.15 9.26
C LEU A 243 -26.31 -21.51 8.88
N SER A 244 -25.38 -22.29 8.31
CA SER A 244 -24.03 -21.81 7.97
C SER A 244 -24.01 -20.68 6.95
N ARG A 245 -25.05 -20.60 6.08
CA ARG A 245 -25.11 -19.65 4.96
C ARG A 245 -23.83 -19.60 4.13
N GLY A 246 -23.14 -20.74 3.97
CA GLY A 246 -21.86 -20.81 3.24
C GLY A 246 -20.60 -20.75 4.11
N SER A 247 -20.72 -20.52 5.42
CA SER A 247 -19.57 -20.28 6.30
C SER A 247 -19.05 -21.57 6.95
N PHE A 248 -17.88 -22.05 6.48
CA PHE A 248 -17.13 -23.12 7.15
C PHE A 248 -16.70 -22.73 8.57
N LEU A 249 -16.40 -21.44 8.80
CA LEU A 249 -16.03 -20.97 10.13
C LEU A 249 -17.18 -21.12 11.12
N TYR A 250 -18.41 -20.78 10.73
CA TYR A 250 -19.59 -21.01 11.57
C TYR A 250 -19.72 -22.49 11.91
N LEU A 251 -19.64 -23.38 10.92
CA LEU A 251 -19.77 -24.83 11.13
C LEU A 251 -18.70 -25.35 12.07
N ARG A 252 -17.45 -24.95 11.85
CA ARG A 252 -16.31 -25.32 12.69
C ARG A 252 -16.57 -24.92 14.14
N LEU A 253 -16.82 -23.63 14.39
CA LEU A 253 -16.98 -23.12 15.75
C LEU A 253 -18.23 -23.68 16.46
N ALA A 254 -19.34 -23.83 15.74
CA ALA A 254 -20.57 -24.42 16.29
C ALA A 254 -20.36 -25.89 16.67
N LEU A 255 -19.65 -26.66 15.84
CA LEU A 255 -19.32 -28.06 16.13
C LEU A 255 -18.27 -28.18 17.24
N ASP A 256 -17.30 -27.27 17.31
CA ASP A 256 -16.31 -27.21 18.40
C ASP A 256 -17.03 -27.00 19.75
N LEU A 257 -18.03 -26.10 19.81
CA LEU A 257 -18.88 -25.91 21.00
C LEU A 257 -19.64 -27.19 21.42
N VAL A 258 -20.12 -27.96 20.44
CA VAL A 258 -20.79 -29.25 20.72
C VAL A 258 -19.78 -30.30 21.15
N GLU A 259 -18.60 -30.33 20.53
CA GLU A 259 -17.51 -31.26 20.85
C GLU A 259 -17.00 -31.05 22.28
N GLU A 260 -16.83 -29.79 22.69
CA GLU A 260 -16.42 -29.40 24.05
C GLU A 260 -17.54 -29.58 25.09
N GLY A 261 -18.76 -29.96 24.68
CA GLY A 261 -19.91 -30.15 25.58
C GLY A 261 -20.54 -28.85 26.09
N GLN A 262 -20.13 -27.71 25.54
CA GLN A 262 -20.72 -26.40 25.84
C GLN A 262 -22.12 -26.24 25.20
N LEU A 263 -22.39 -27.01 24.15
CA LEU A 263 -23.70 -27.15 23.51
C LEU A 263 -24.15 -28.61 23.50
N VAL A 264 -25.27 -28.91 24.16
CA VAL A 264 -25.87 -30.26 24.18
C VAL A 264 -27.21 -30.23 23.47
N LEU A 265 -27.34 -31.02 22.40
CA LEU A 265 -28.51 -31.06 21.55
C LEU A 265 -29.42 -32.22 21.96
N LYS A 266 -30.45 -31.91 22.78
CA LYS A 266 -31.41 -32.90 23.31
C LYS A 266 -32.73 -32.98 22.54
N SER A 267 -33.04 -31.96 21.73
CA SER A 267 -34.30 -31.88 20.98
C SER A 267 -34.05 -31.87 19.48
N SER A 268 -35.01 -32.42 18.73
CA SER A 268 -34.97 -32.44 17.26
C SER A 268 -35.20 -31.07 16.60
N GLY A 269 -35.57 -30.05 17.39
CA GLY A 269 -35.79 -28.69 16.91
C GLY A 269 -34.54 -27.80 16.89
N TYR A 270 -33.43 -28.27 17.47
CA TYR A 270 -32.11 -27.62 17.45
C TYR A 270 -32.06 -26.12 17.81
N LYS A 271 -33.08 -25.59 18.51
CA LYS A 271 -33.23 -24.16 18.84
C LYS A 271 -32.09 -23.56 19.69
N VAL A 272 -31.27 -24.41 20.30
CA VAL A 272 -30.12 -24.02 21.12
C VAL A 272 -28.91 -23.66 20.26
N LEU A 273 -28.89 -24.06 18.98
CA LEU A 273 -27.81 -23.69 18.07
C LEU A 273 -27.88 -22.19 17.73
N PRO A 274 -26.75 -21.47 17.79
CA PRO A 274 -26.63 -20.12 17.27
C PRO A 274 -27.06 -20.05 15.81
N VAL A 275 -27.83 -19.04 15.39
CA VAL A 275 -28.30 -18.93 13.99
C VAL A 275 -27.38 -18.10 13.09
N SER A 276 -26.34 -17.51 13.66
CA SER A 276 -25.35 -16.72 12.94
C SER A 276 -23.95 -16.86 13.55
N LEU A 277 -22.91 -16.51 12.78
CA LEU A 277 -21.54 -16.45 13.30
C LEU A 277 -21.40 -15.43 14.46
N SER A 278 -22.17 -14.33 14.42
CA SER A 278 -22.18 -13.32 15.49
C SER A 278 -22.68 -13.92 16.81
N GLU A 279 -23.71 -14.77 16.76
CA GLU A 279 -24.22 -15.46 17.94
C GLU A 279 -23.28 -16.55 18.46
N VAL A 280 -22.53 -17.22 17.57
CA VAL A 280 -21.50 -18.18 17.98
C VAL A 280 -20.43 -17.46 18.81
N PHE A 281 -19.93 -16.32 18.33
CA PHE A 281 -18.96 -15.51 19.08
C PHE A 281 -19.55 -14.97 20.40
N LEU A 282 -20.80 -14.50 20.38
CA LEU A 282 -21.48 -14.04 21.59
C LEU A 282 -21.57 -15.14 22.64
N LEU A 283 -21.94 -16.37 22.23
CA LEU A 283 -22.01 -17.53 23.11
C LEU A 283 -20.63 -17.91 23.66
N GLN A 284 -19.61 -18.00 22.81
CA GLN A 284 -18.22 -18.27 23.24
C GLN A 284 -17.75 -17.24 24.27
N CYS A 285 -17.97 -15.95 24.02
CA CYS A 285 -17.62 -14.90 24.97
C CYS A 285 -18.46 -14.98 26.26
N ASN A 286 -19.75 -15.32 26.21
CA ASN A 286 -20.58 -15.49 27.42
C ASN A 286 -20.11 -16.66 28.29
N LEU A 287 -19.72 -17.79 27.68
CA LEU A 287 -19.23 -18.97 28.38
C LEU A 287 -17.89 -18.69 29.08
N ARG A 288 -17.02 -17.92 28.44
CA ARG A 288 -15.70 -17.57 28.98
C ARG A 288 -15.74 -16.38 29.94
N PHE A 289 -16.60 -15.40 29.68
CA PHE A 289 -16.75 -14.17 30.44
C PHE A 289 -18.21 -14.03 30.93
N PRO A 290 -18.58 -14.76 32.00
CA PRO A 290 -19.98 -14.84 32.45
C PRO A 290 -20.51 -13.52 33.02
N SER A 291 -19.62 -12.61 33.44
CA SER A 291 -19.99 -11.30 33.98
C SER A 291 -19.29 -10.16 33.25
N PRO A 292 -19.85 -8.94 33.26
CA PRO A 292 -19.17 -7.75 32.72
C PRO A 292 -17.81 -7.51 33.35
N VAL A 293 -17.66 -7.81 34.65
CA VAL A 293 -16.41 -7.68 35.41
C VAL A 293 -15.35 -8.69 34.93
N ALA A 294 -15.76 -9.90 34.54
CA ALA A 294 -14.82 -10.87 33.97
C ALA A 294 -14.27 -10.37 32.62
N PHE A 295 -15.13 -9.79 31.78
CA PHE A 295 -14.69 -9.25 30.49
C PHE A 295 -13.87 -7.96 30.62
N SER A 296 -14.18 -7.10 31.59
CA SER A 296 -13.43 -5.84 31.77
C SER A 296 -11.94 -6.09 32.08
N ARG A 297 -11.58 -7.27 32.60
CA ARG A 297 -10.18 -7.68 32.82
C ARG A 297 -9.39 -7.91 31.53
N VAL A 298 -10.08 -8.30 30.44
CA VAL A 298 -9.46 -8.57 29.12
C VAL A 298 -9.74 -7.46 28.11
N GLN A 299 -10.71 -6.58 28.38
CA GLN A 299 -11.19 -5.60 27.41
C GLN A 299 -10.09 -4.62 26.96
N SER A 300 -9.30 -4.08 27.88
CA SER A 300 -8.19 -3.17 27.56
C SER A 300 -7.10 -3.86 26.72
N LEU A 301 -6.83 -5.13 27.01
CA LEU A 301 -5.89 -5.96 26.24
C LEU A 301 -6.38 -6.13 24.81
N LEU A 302 -7.64 -6.52 24.63
CA LEU A 302 -8.26 -6.63 23.31
C LEU A 302 -8.27 -5.29 22.58
N SER A 303 -8.60 -4.19 23.25
CA SER A 303 -8.53 -2.84 22.68
C SER A 303 -7.14 -2.49 22.16
N VAL A 304 -6.07 -2.81 22.91
CA VAL A 304 -4.68 -2.61 22.46
C VAL A 304 -4.38 -3.43 21.21
N LEU A 305 -4.74 -4.72 21.18
CA LEU A 305 -4.53 -5.59 20.01
C LEU A 305 -5.35 -5.16 18.78
N LEU A 306 -6.56 -4.62 18.97
CA LEU A 306 -7.38 -4.11 17.87
C LEU A 306 -6.82 -2.83 17.27
N ALA A 307 -6.21 -1.99 18.12
CA ALA A 307 -5.66 -0.69 17.78
C ALA A 307 -4.22 -0.74 17.23
N SER A 308 -3.50 -1.85 17.44
CA SER A 308 -2.11 -1.97 17.01
C SER A 308 -1.97 -2.01 15.49
N LEU A 309 -0.88 -1.44 14.98
CA LEU A 309 -0.55 -1.48 13.55
C LEU A 309 0.26 -2.71 13.16
N ARG A 310 0.63 -3.53 14.15
CA ARG A 310 1.38 -4.77 14.01
C ARG A 310 1.03 -5.74 15.14
N PRO A 311 1.31 -7.04 14.96
CA PRO A 311 1.32 -8.00 16.05
C PRO A 311 2.29 -7.55 17.15
N LEU A 312 1.86 -7.72 18.41
CA LEU A 312 2.61 -7.29 19.60
C LEU A 312 3.06 -8.49 20.40
N THR A 313 4.23 -8.40 21.04
CA THR A 313 4.67 -9.40 22.03
C THR A 313 3.90 -9.25 23.34
N ASP A 314 3.93 -10.28 24.18
CA ASP A 314 3.29 -10.22 25.51
C ASP A 314 3.84 -9.07 26.36
N ASP A 315 5.14 -8.79 26.27
CA ASP A 315 5.77 -7.66 26.97
C ASP A 315 5.31 -6.30 26.43
N GLU A 316 5.19 -6.14 25.10
CA GLU A 316 4.70 -4.88 24.50
C GLU A 316 3.23 -4.62 24.87
N ILE A 317 2.41 -5.67 24.94
CA ILE A 317 1.02 -5.57 25.40
C ILE A 317 1.00 -5.16 26.88
N TYR A 318 1.83 -5.79 27.72
CA TYR A 318 1.94 -5.45 29.14
C TYR A 318 2.37 -3.99 29.33
N GLU A 319 3.40 -3.54 28.62
CA GLU A 319 3.87 -2.15 28.63
C GLU A 319 2.76 -1.18 28.25
N ALA A 320 1.97 -1.50 27.22
CA ALA A 320 0.83 -0.68 26.81
C ALA A 320 -0.26 -0.59 27.88
N LEU A 321 -0.55 -1.69 28.58
CA LEU A 321 -1.52 -1.69 29.68
C LEU A 321 -0.98 -0.96 30.92
N ALA A 322 0.29 -1.17 31.27
CA ALA A 322 0.97 -0.46 32.34
C ALA A 322 1.02 1.04 32.10
N ALA A 323 1.09 1.44 30.83
CA ALA A 323 1.00 2.83 30.44
C ALA A 323 -0.38 3.47 30.75
N GLY A 324 -1.43 2.68 30.95
CA GLY A 324 -2.72 3.21 31.41
C GLY A 324 -2.72 3.72 32.85
N SER A 325 -1.73 3.33 33.66
CA SER A 325 -1.71 3.55 35.10
C SER A 325 -0.63 4.55 35.51
N ILE A 326 -0.88 5.29 36.59
CA ILE A 326 0.13 6.08 37.30
C ILE A 326 0.40 5.31 38.60
N ALA A 327 1.62 4.82 38.78
CA ALA A 327 2.03 4.17 40.02
C ALA A 327 2.58 5.20 41.00
N GLU A 328 2.25 5.05 42.28
CA GLU A 328 2.93 5.75 43.37
C GLU A 328 4.38 5.24 43.52
N PRO A 329 5.30 6.03 44.11
CA PRO A 329 6.68 5.61 44.30
C PRO A 329 6.79 4.27 45.06
N GLY A 330 7.31 3.22 44.40
CA GLY A 330 7.48 1.88 44.97
C GLY A 330 6.46 0.84 44.49
N GLU A 331 5.41 1.24 43.77
CA GLU A 331 4.46 0.32 43.15
C GLU A 331 4.84 0.02 41.69
N VAL A 332 4.53 -1.19 41.22
CA VAL A 332 4.71 -1.57 39.82
C VAL A 332 3.52 -1.02 39.02
N PRO A 333 3.72 -0.13 38.03
CA PRO A 333 2.62 0.37 37.22
C PRO A 333 1.99 -0.74 36.37
N GLY A 334 0.66 -0.74 36.32
CA GLY A 334 -0.13 -1.64 35.49
C GLY A 334 -0.81 -2.77 36.25
N PRO A 335 -1.39 -3.74 35.51
CA PRO A 335 -1.96 -4.93 36.13
C PRO A 335 -0.87 -5.79 36.75
N GLU A 336 -1.20 -6.51 37.82
CA GLU A 336 -0.33 -7.56 38.36
C GLU A 336 0.06 -8.55 37.25
N ARG A 337 1.34 -8.93 37.17
CA ARG A 337 1.87 -9.74 36.07
C ARG A 337 1.17 -11.10 35.97
N ASP A 338 0.85 -11.72 37.09
CA ASP A 338 0.09 -12.98 37.12
C ASP A 338 -1.36 -12.79 36.63
N GLY A 339 -1.99 -11.68 37.01
CA GLY A 339 -3.32 -11.31 36.53
C GLY A 339 -3.35 -11.06 35.02
N PHE A 340 -2.30 -10.43 34.48
CA PHE A 340 -2.13 -10.23 33.04
C PHE A 340 -1.94 -11.55 32.28
N LEU A 341 -1.09 -12.46 32.77
CA LEU A 341 -0.89 -13.76 32.14
C LEU A 341 -2.18 -14.60 32.18
N ALA A 342 -2.90 -14.59 33.30
CA ALA A 342 -4.21 -15.24 33.40
C ALA A 342 -5.23 -14.66 32.41
N ALA A 343 -5.20 -13.34 32.18
CA ALA A 343 -6.04 -12.67 31.18
C ALA A 343 -5.69 -13.12 29.75
N LEU A 344 -4.40 -13.20 29.41
CA LEU A 344 -3.93 -13.74 28.13
C LEU A 344 -4.34 -15.21 27.92
N ASP A 345 -4.16 -16.05 28.94
CA ASP A 345 -4.53 -17.46 28.88
C ASP A 345 -6.02 -17.65 28.66
N SER A 346 -6.85 -16.80 29.28
CA SER A 346 -8.30 -16.82 29.06
C SER A 346 -8.69 -16.55 27.59
N LEU A 347 -7.87 -15.78 26.88
CA LEU A 347 -8.04 -15.40 25.46
C LEU A 347 -7.37 -16.35 24.46
N SER A 348 -6.63 -17.36 24.91
CA SER A 348 -5.93 -18.33 24.05
C SER A 348 -6.78 -18.99 22.94
N PRO A 349 -8.10 -19.22 23.08
CA PRO A 349 -8.90 -19.74 21.96
C PRO A 349 -9.08 -18.74 20.80
N PHE A 350 -8.98 -17.45 21.10
CA PHE A 350 -9.21 -16.35 20.16
C PHE A 350 -7.91 -15.75 19.60
N LEU A 351 -6.79 -15.96 20.30
CA LEU A 351 -5.49 -15.41 19.96
C LEU A 351 -4.47 -16.52 19.69
N MET A 352 -3.78 -16.42 18.56
CA MET A 352 -2.66 -17.30 18.23
C MET A 352 -1.34 -16.71 18.74
N HIS A 353 -0.50 -17.56 19.32
CA HIS A 353 0.89 -17.22 19.63
C HIS A 353 1.78 -17.59 18.44
N ARG A 354 2.45 -16.60 17.86
CA ARG A 354 3.29 -16.76 16.68
C ARG A 354 4.71 -17.16 17.07
N ARG A 355 5.48 -17.70 16.12
CA ARG A 355 6.86 -18.14 16.35
C ARG A 355 7.82 -17.00 16.72
N ASP A 356 7.47 -15.77 16.36
CA ASP A 356 8.19 -14.55 16.69
C ASP A 356 7.81 -14.00 18.08
N GLY A 357 6.99 -14.71 18.86
CA GLY A 357 6.56 -14.31 20.19
C GLY A 357 5.39 -13.32 20.20
N THR A 358 4.87 -12.93 19.03
CA THR A 358 3.75 -11.99 18.93
C THR A 358 2.39 -12.68 19.01
N ARG A 359 1.35 -11.93 19.40
CA ARG A 359 -0.05 -12.36 19.42
C ARG A 359 -0.78 -11.81 18.20
N ALA A 360 -1.61 -12.65 17.58
CA ALA A 360 -2.52 -12.25 16.50
C ALA A 360 -3.90 -12.88 16.71
N PHE A 361 -4.94 -12.31 16.10
CA PHE A 361 -6.27 -12.92 16.13
C PHE A 361 -6.30 -14.20 15.30
N CYS A 362 -6.95 -15.25 15.81
CA CYS A 362 -7.10 -16.51 15.08
C CYS A 362 -7.89 -16.35 13.78
N HIS A 363 -8.80 -15.37 13.71
CA HIS A 363 -9.59 -15.10 12.51
C HIS A 363 -10.02 -13.62 12.41
N PRO A 364 -9.91 -12.97 11.23
CA PRO A 364 -10.30 -11.57 11.02
C PRO A 364 -11.76 -11.26 11.37
N ALA A 365 -12.68 -12.22 11.15
CA ALA A 365 -14.09 -12.05 11.50
C ALA A 365 -14.33 -11.81 13.01
N PHE A 366 -13.53 -12.41 13.90
CA PHE A 366 -13.66 -12.17 15.34
C PHE A 366 -13.13 -10.79 15.73
N ARG A 367 -12.02 -10.37 15.10
CA ARG A 367 -11.46 -9.02 15.22
C ARG A 367 -12.50 -7.95 14.85
N GLU A 368 -13.13 -8.11 13.69
CA GLU A 368 -14.18 -7.21 13.21
C GLU A 368 -15.37 -7.18 14.17
N TRP A 369 -15.81 -8.36 14.63
CA TRP A 369 -16.91 -8.50 15.57
C TRP A 369 -16.67 -7.78 16.90
N LEU A 370 -15.43 -7.78 17.42
CA LEU A 370 -15.06 -7.03 18.63
C LEU A 370 -15.00 -5.52 18.41
N ALA A 371 -14.66 -5.08 17.20
CA ALA A 371 -14.45 -3.67 16.88
C ALA A 371 -15.73 -2.95 16.42
N TRP A 372 -16.64 -3.66 15.74
CA TRP A 372 -17.82 -3.07 15.12
C TRP A 372 -18.99 -4.06 15.03
N ARG A 373 -20.22 -3.53 15.10
CA ARG A 373 -21.47 -4.27 14.94
C ARG A 373 -22.48 -3.52 14.08
N PRO A 374 -23.29 -4.23 13.27
CA PRO A 374 -24.45 -3.64 12.60
C PRO A 374 -25.47 -3.08 13.60
N GLU A 375 -26.27 -2.10 13.15
CA GLU A 375 -27.37 -1.56 13.95
C GLU A 375 -28.38 -2.65 14.31
N GLY A 376 -28.83 -2.65 15.57
CA GLY A 376 -29.80 -3.62 16.09
C GLY A 376 -29.19 -4.90 16.71
N GLU A 377 -27.88 -5.15 16.54
CA GLU A 377 -27.20 -6.22 17.28
C GLU A 377 -26.79 -5.79 18.70
N SER A 378 -26.57 -6.79 19.57
CA SER A 378 -26.06 -6.54 20.93
C SER A 378 -24.64 -5.94 20.88
N THR A 379 -24.43 -4.86 21.65
CA THR A 379 -23.12 -4.22 21.85
C THR A 379 -22.28 -4.88 22.95
N LYS A 380 -22.75 -6.02 23.49
CA LYS A 380 -22.00 -6.76 24.51
C LYS A 380 -20.64 -7.21 23.94
N PHE A 381 -19.60 -7.05 24.75
CA PHE A 381 -18.21 -7.38 24.40
C PHE A 381 -17.55 -6.49 23.34
N LEU A 382 -18.19 -5.40 22.92
CA LEU A 382 -17.56 -4.42 22.04
C LEU A 382 -16.36 -3.75 22.74
N CYS A 383 -15.24 -3.63 22.04
CA CYS A 383 -14.03 -3.00 22.55
C CYS A 383 -13.93 -1.54 22.09
N ASP A 384 -13.49 -0.64 22.99
CA ASP A 384 -13.22 0.75 22.59
C ASP A 384 -11.82 0.84 21.96
N LEU A 385 -11.76 0.99 20.64
CA LEU A 385 -10.50 1.14 19.90
C LEU A 385 -9.75 2.42 20.30
N ARG A 386 -10.47 3.47 20.71
CA ARG A 386 -9.82 4.73 21.12
C ARG A 386 -9.00 4.54 22.38
N MET A 387 -9.46 3.68 23.29
CA MET A 387 -8.69 3.31 24.48
C MET A 387 -7.44 2.52 24.14
N GLY A 388 -7.51 1.59 23.17
CA GLY A 388 -6.32 0.91 22.67
C GLY A 388 -5.27 1.87 22.12
N HIS A 389 -5.70 2.81 21.27
CA HIS A 389 -4.82 3.85 20.75
C HIS A 389 -4.25 4.77 21.84
N ALA A 390 -5.06 5.14 22.84
CA ALA A 390 -4.60 5.96 23.96
C ALA A 390 -3.49 5.25 24.76
N LEU A 391 -3.64 3.96 25.03
CA LEU A 391 -2.67 3.14 25.76
C LEU A 391 -1.37 2.98 24.97
N LEU A 392 -1.46 2.67 23.68
CA LEU A 392 -0.28 2.58 22.80
C LEU A 392 0.46 3.91 22.68
N ALA A 393 -0.26 5.02 22.49
CA ALA A 393 0.34 6.36 22.51
C ALA A 393 1.03 6.65 23.85
N SER A 394 0.38 6.32 24.96
CA SER A 394 0.93 6.53 26.31
C SER A 394 2.15 5.66 26.60
N ALA A 395 2.24 4.47 25.99
CA ALA A 395 3.38 3.58 26.10
C ALA A 395 4.58 4.13 25.33
N LEU A 396 4.36 4.52 24.07
CA LEU A 396 5.37 5.18 23.24
C LEU A 396 5.87 6.48 23.90
N SER A 397 4.98 7.26 24.49
CA SER A 397 5.33 8.52 25.16
C SER A 397 6.20 8.35 26.41
N ARG A 398 6.12 7.19 27.08
CA ARG A 398 6.87 6.89 28.31
C ARG A 398 8.07 5.98 28.10
N ARG A 399 8.32 5.57 26.86
CA ARG A 399 9.42 4.66 26.55
C ARG A 399 10.75 5.33 26.86
N GLU A 400 11.65 4.61 27.52
CA GLU A 400 12.99 5.12 27.80
C GLU A 400 13.80 5.22 26.49
N GLY A 401 14.46 6.36 26.30
CA GLY A 401 15.26 6.64 25.11
C GLY A 401 14.50 7.32 23.97
N ALA A 402 15.24 7.74 22.95
CA ALA A 402 14.66 8.44 21.80
C ALA A 402 13.88 7.47 20.91
N LEU A 403 12.63 7.83 20.59
CA LEU A 403 11.83 7.10 19.61
C LEU A 403 12.45 7.18 18.22
N ASN A 404 12.46 6.07 17.49
CA ASN A 404 12.92 6.08 16.10
C ASN A 404 11.89 6.78 15.18
N ARG A 405 12.31 7.11 13.94
CA ARG A 405 11.50 7.84 12.95
C ARG A 405 10.11 7.20 12.74
N GLN A 406 10.03 5.87 12.68
CA GLN A 406 8.77 5.15 12.47
C GLN A 406 7.89 5.14 13.72
N GLN A 407 8.48 4.99 14.90
CA GLN A 407 7.77 5.04 16.18
C GLN A 407 7.18 6.43 16.45
N VAL A 408 7.84 7.50 16.01
CA VAL A 408 7.27 8.87 16.10
C VAL A 408 6.05 9.02 15.18
N MET A 409 6.09 8.46 13.97
CA MET A 409 4.92 8.43 13.08
C MET A 409 3.77 7.60 13.67
N GLU A 410 4.08 6.46 14.30
CA GLU A 410 3.12 5.60 15.00
C GLU A 410 2.51 6.30 16.22
N LEU A 411 3.31 7.02 17.01
CA LEU A 411 2.85 7.83 18.13
C LEU A 411 1.84 8.88 17.65
N GLY A 412 2.17 9.63 16.59
CA GLY A 412 1.26 10.62 16.03
C GLY A 412 -0.04 9.99 15.52
N HIS A 413 0.03 8.83 14.86
CA HIS A 413 -1.15 8.08 14.43
C HIS A 413 -2.06 7.71 15.61
N HIS A 414 -1.49 7.15 16.68
CA HIS A 414 -2.25 6.75 17.87
C HIS A 414 -2.86 7.95 18.61
N ILE A 415 -2.13 9.06 18.78
CA ILE A 415 -2.64 10.28 19.42
C ILE A 415 -3.86 10.85 18.67
N LEU A 416 -3.82 10.85 17.33
CA LEU A 416 -4.93 11.33 16.51
C LEU A 416 -6.16 10.43 16.63
N LYS A 417 -5.98 9.10 16.60
CA LYS A 417 -7.07 8.13 16.67
C LYS A 417 -7.66 7.95 18.07
N ALA A 418 -6.89 8.23 19.12
CA ALA A 418 -7.34 8.09 20.51
C ALA A 418 -8.42 9.12 20.90
N HIS A 419 -8.45 10.29 20.25
CA HIS A 419 -9.44 11.35 20.51
C HIS A 419 -9.61 11.74 22.00
N ILE A 420 -8.58 11.60 22.83
CA ILE A 420 -8.68 11.82 24.29
C ILE A 420 -9.07 13.25 24.67
N TYR A 421 -8.76 14.23 23.82
CA TYR A 421 -9.08 15.64 24.05
C TYR A 421 -10.42 16.08 23.45
N LYS A 422 -11.20 15.17 22.88
CA LYS A 422 -12.50 15.51 22.29
C LYS A 422 -13.45 16.04 23.38
N GLY A 423 -13.98 17.25 23.18
CA GLY A 423 -14.89 17.90 24.14
C GLY A 423 -14.21 18.65 25.28
N LEU A 424 -12.87 18.57 25.42
CA LEU A 424 -12.12 19.31 26.44
C LEU A 424 -11.81 20.77 26.02
N SER A 425 -11.98 21.10 24.74
CA SER A 425 -11.59 22.42 24.21
C SER A 425 -12.32 23.58 24.87
N LYS A 426 -13.63 23.44 25.12
CA LYS A 426 -14.43 24.46 25.81
C LYS A 426 -13.99 24.68 27.26
N LYS A 427 -13.47 23.64 27.92
CA LYS A 427 -13.05 23.69 29.32
C LYS A 427 -11.66 24.31 29.49
N LEU A 428 -10.74 24.00 28.57
CA LEU A 428 -9.35 24.44 28.64
C LEU A 428 -9.06 25.71 27.83
N GLY A 429 -10.01 26.16 26.99
CA GLY A 429 -9.80 27.30 26.09
C GLY A 429 -8.81 27.02 24.95
N MET A 430 -8.40 25.77 24.76
CA MET A 430 -7.44 25.34 23.75
C MET A 430 -8.03 24.30 22.80
N SER A 431 -7.65 24.34 21.52
CA SER A 431 -8.12 23.33 20.56
C SER A 431 -7.50 21.96 20.87
N SER A 432 -8.22 20.89 20.53
CA SER A 432 -7.69 19.52 20.69
C SER A 432 -6.39 19.32 19.88
N ALA A 433 -6.25 19.98 18.73
CA ALA A 433 -5.06 19.91 17.90
C ALA A 433 -3.81 20.44 18.62
N ILE A 434 -3.92 21.58 19.32
CA ILE A 434 -2.80 22.14 20.11
C ILE A 434 -2.40 21.17 21.23
N LEU A 435 -3.38 20.61 21.95
CA LEU A 435 -3.09 19.65 23.02
C LEU A 435 -2.41 18.37 22.50
N GLN A 436 -2.82 17.89 21.33
CA GLN A 436 -2.15 16.76 20.67
C GLN A 436 -0.72 17.10 20.27
N ALA A 437 -0.49 18.31 19.72
CA ALA A 437 0.83 18.77 19.31
C ALA A 437 1.78 18.90 20.50
N VAL A 438 1.29 19.47 21.61
CA VAL A 438 2.03 19.53 22.88
C VAL A 438 2.39 18.12 23.33
N TRP A 439 1.44 17.18 23.35
CA TRP A 439 1.73 15.81 23.76
C TRP A 439 2.86 15.18 22.92
N VAL A 440 2.80 15.27 21.60
CA VAL A 440 3.86 14.75 20.72
C VAL A 440 5.21 15.42 21.01
N SER A 441 5.22 16.75 21.15
CA SER A 441 6.43 17.54 21.38
C SER A 441 7.18 17.15 22.65
N TYR A 442 6.44 16.89 23.74
CA TYR A 442 7.02 16.42 25.00
C TYR A 442 7.44 14.94 24.97
N SER A 443 6.95 14.16 24.00
CA SER A 443 7.17 12.71 23.93
C SER A 443 8.35 12.32 23.04
N SER A 444 8.79 13.18 22.12
CA SER A 444 9.92 12.88 21.24
C SER A 444 10.62 14.12 20.72
N ASN A 445 11.95 14.05 20.62
CA ASN A 445 12.79 15.05 19.96
C ASN A 445 13.05 14.74 18.47
N GLY A 446 12.61 13.58 17.97
CA GLY A 446 12.86 13.10 16.60
C GLY A 446 11.86 13.58 15.55
N LEU A 447 11.09 14.65 15.81
CA LEU A 447 9.93 15.05 15.01
C LEU A 447 10.31 15.38 13.56
N SER A 448 11.33 16.21 13.35
CA SER A 448 11.80 16.62 12.03
C SER A 448 12.31 15.43 11.21
N ALA A 449 13.04 14.51 11.85
CA ALA A 449 13.53 13.30 11.20
C ALA A 449 12.40 12.31 10.85
N ALA A 450 11.32 12.28 11.62
CA ALA A 450 10.12 11.51 11.32
C ALA A 450 9.33 12.10 10.15
N LEU A 451 9.18 13.44 10.12
CA LEU A 451 8.56 14.17 9.02
C LEU A 451 9.28 13.89 7.68
N ALA A 452 10.61 13.97 7.68
CA ALA A 452 11.48 13.68 6.53
C ALA A 452 11.83 12.18 6.39
N SER A 453 11.07 11.27 7.03
CA SER A 453 11.32 9.84 6.92
C SER A 453 10.94 9.32 5.54
N LEU A 454 11.70 8.35 5.02
CA LEU A 454 11.51 7.81 3.68
C LEU A 454 10.07 7.36 3.41
N ARG A 455 9.44 6.66 4.36
CA ARG A 455 8.06 6.21 4.19
C ARG A 455 7.08 7.38 4.11
N ASN A 456 7.27 8.43 4.91
CA ASN A 456 6.39 9.60 4.87
C ASN A 456 6.59 10.43 3.60
N LEU A 457 7.78 10.44 3.01
CA LEU A 457 8.04 11.16 1.76
C LEU A 457 7.34 10.53 0.55
N TYR A 458 7.36 9.20 0.45
CA TYR A 458 6.79 8.51 -0.73
C TYR A 458 5.33 8.05 -0.52
N THR A 459 4.89 7.90 0.74
CA THR A 459 3.51 7.59 1.13
C THR A 459 3.09 8.49 2.29
N PRO A 460 2.81 9.78 2.02
CA PRO A 460 2.60 10.77 3.07
C PRO A 460 1.35 10.48 3.89
N ASN A 461 1.51 10.60 5.22
CA ASN A 461 0.39 10.68 6.14
C ASN A 461 0.17 12.15 6.50
N ILE A 462 -0.76 12.80 5.82
CA ILE A 462 -0.95 14.26 5.90
C ILE A 462 -1.37 14.67 7.31
N LYS A 463 -2.22 13.86 7.96
CA LYS A 463 -2.72 14.17 9.30
C LYS A 463 -1.63 14.07 10.36
N VAL A 464 -0.80 13.02 10.30
CA VAL A 464 0.35 12.87 11.21
C VAL A 464 1.39 13.95 10.93
N SER A 465 1.71 14.21 9.67
CA SER A 465 2.67 15.27 9.30
C SER A 465 2.25 16.64 9.81
N ARG A 466 0.95 16.98 9.72
CA ARG A 466 0.39 18.22 10.27
C ARG A 466 0.55 18.30 11.78
N LEU A 467 0.32 17.19 12.48
CA LEU A 467 0.53 17.12 13.92
C LEU A 467 2.01 17.31 14.28
N LEU A 468 2.95 16.71 13.53
CA LEU A 468 4.38 16.88 13.76
C LEU A 468 4.81 18.33 13.56
N LEU A 469 4.35 18.99 12.49
CA LEU A 469 4.64 20.41 12.23
C LEU A 469 4.10 21.31 13.35
N GLN A 470 2.86 21.09 13.79
CA GLN A 470 2.27 21.80 14.93
C GLN A 470 3.03 21.56 16.23
N ALA A 471 3.66 20.39 16.40
CA ALA A 471 4.48 20.03 17.54
C ALA A 471 5.92 20.62 17.48
N GLY A 472 6.26 21.34 16.41
CA GLY A 472 7.56 21.99 16.22
C GLY A 472 8.56 21.23 15.36
N ALA A 473 8.13 20.26 14.54
CA ALA A 473 9.00 19.67 13.53
C ALA A 473 9.51 20.74 12.56
N ASN A 474 10.81 20.72 12.26
CA ASN A 474 11.40 21.62 11.28
C ASN A 474 11.03 21.15 9.86
N PRO A 475 10.26 21.93 9.07
CA PRO A 475 9.89 21.56 7.69
C PRO A 475 11.09 21.53 6.73
N ASN A 476 12.18 22.23 7.07
CA ASN A 476 13.39 22.34 6.25
C ASN A 476 14.40 21.22 6.54
N GLN A 477 14.01 20.20 7.32
CA GLN A 477 14.84 19.04 7.55
C GLN A 477 15.20 18.38 6.22
N ARG A 478 16.51 18.22 6.01
CA ARG A 478 17.03 17.53 4.83
C ARG A 478 16.86 16.03 4.97
N ALA A 479 16.40 15.40 3.88
CA ALA A 479 16.23 13.96 3.79
C ALA A 479 17.40 13.32 3.05
N GLU A 480 17.71 12.06 3.32
CA GLU A 480 18.80 11.31 2.68
C GLU A 480 18.53 10.93 1.21
N VAL A 481 17.47 11.47 0.60
CA VAL A 481 17.08 11.20 -0.79
C VAL A 481 17.24 12.48 -1.61
N LEU A 482 17.30 12.32 -2.94
CA LEU A 482 17.26 13.44 -3.87
C LEU A 482 18.36 14.49 -3.57
N ASN A 483 19.58 14.02 -3.29
CA ASN A 483 20.75 14.84 -2.99
C ASN A 483 20.61 15.75 -1.76
N ASN A 484 20.19 15.16 -0.62
CA ASN A 484 20.10 15.86 0.66
C ASN A 484 19.13 17.05 0.62
N SER A 485 18.04 16.92 -0.13
CA SER A 485 17.08 18.01 -0.33
C SER A 485 16.08 18.12 0.82
N PRO A 486 15.53 19.32 1.08
CA PRO A 486 14.40 19.52 1.99
C PRO A 486 13.18 18.69 1.56
N ALA A 487 12.33 18.33 2.52
CA ALA A 487 11.08 17.60 2.25
C ALA A 487 10.25 18.28 1.15
N LEU A 488 10.14 19.62 1.17
CA LEU A 488 9.40 20.39 0.16
C LEU A 488 9.83 20.09 -1.28
N CYS A 489 11.15 19.95 -1.54
CA CYS A 489 11.67 19.62 -2.87
C CYS A 489 11.25 18.22 -3.33
N ILE A 490 11.24 17.26 -2.40
CA ILE A 490 10.89 15.86 -2.70
C ILE A 490 9.39 15.74 -2.97
N GLU A 491 8.56 16.36 -2.13
CA GLU A 491 7.11 16.39 -2.33
C GLU A 491 6.71 17.11 -3.62
N ALA A 492 7.44 18.18 -3.97
CA ALA A 492 7.25 18.90 -5.22
C ALA A 492 7.66 18.07 -6.44
N HIS A 493 8.75 17.29 -6.35
CA HIS A 493 9.17 16.35 -7.38
C HIS A 493 8.15 15.21 -7.59
N LEU A 494 7.49 14.76 -6.51
CA LEU A 494 6.48 13.69 -6.56
C LEU A 494 5.07 14.19 -6.92
N GLY A 495 4.84 15.50 -6.90
CA GLY A 495 3.55 16.10 -7.22
C GLY A 495 2.52 16.00 -6.08
N TYR A 496 2.94 15.85 -4.83
CA TYR A 496 2.03 15.69 -3.69
C TYR A 496 1.53 17.04 -3.16
N GLU A 497 0.60 17.66 -3.90
CA GLU A 497 0.03 18.99 -3.63
C GLU A 497 -0.38 19.23 -2.17
N ASP A 498 -1.12 18.30 -1.56
CA ASP A 498 -1.58 18.44 -0.16
C ASP A 498 -0.42 18.49 0.84
N MET A 499 0.66 17.77 0.56
CA MET A 499 1.85 17.76 1.40
C MET A 499 2.72 19.00 1.16
N VAL A 500 2.83 19.45 -0.10
CA VAL A 500 3.48 20.72 -0.45
C VAL A 500 2.78 21.88 0.26
N ALA A 501 1.46 21.97 0.16
CA ALA A 501 0.66 22.98 0.86
C ALA A 501 0.89 22.93 2.36
N LEU A 502 0.85 21.74 2.95
CA LEU A 502 1.08 21.55 4.38
C LEU A 502 2.49 21.99 4.83
N LEU A 503 3.53 21.69 4.06
CA LEU A 503 4.89 22.10 4.38
C LEU A 503 5.05 23.62 4.28
N LEU A 504 4.46 24.26 3.27
CA LEU A 504 4.45 25.71 3.11
C LEU A 504 3.70 26.40 4.27
N GLU A 505 2.51 25.91 4.63
CA GLU A 505 1.76 26.33 5.82
C GLU A 505 2.58 26.16 7.11
N GLY A 506 3.42 25.12 7.17
CA GLY A 506 4.33 24.82 8.26
C GLY A 506 5.59 25.69 8.31
N GLY A 507 5.77 26.62 7.37
CA GLY A 507 6.92 27.52 7.31
C GLY A 507 8.13 26.95 6.56
N ALA A 508 7.91 26.02 5.62
CA ALA A 508 8.99 25.56 4.75
C ALA A 508 9.59 26.71 3.93
N GLU A 509 10.91 26.71 3.77
CA GLU A 509 11.63 27.63 2.89
C GLU A 509 11.29 27.29 1.43
N VAL A 510 10.56 28.19 0.76
CA VAL A 510 10.07 27.99 -0.61
C VAL A 510 11.22 27.78 -1.61
N ASP A 511 12.28 28.56 -1.46
CA ASP A 511 13.50 28.47 -2.28
C ASP A 511 14.61 27.66 -1.58
N GLY A 512 14.27 26.84 -0.58
CA GLY A 512 15.22 25.94 0.06
C GLY A 512 15.76 24.91 -0.93
N THR A 513 17.08 24.73 -0.97
CA THR A 513 17.73 23.84 -1.96
C THR A 513 18.56 22.74 -1.30
N GLY A 514 18.66 21.61 -2.01
CA GLY A 514 19.57 20.52 -1.71
C GLY A 514 20.97 20.72 -2.30
N GLU A 515 21.70 19.63 -2.47
CA GLU A 515 23.06 19.65 -3.03
C GLU A 515 23.10 19.88 -4.54
N THR A 516 22.01 19.78 -5.28
CA THR A 516 22.00 20.14 -6.72
C THR A 516 21.78 21.63 -6.95
N GLY A 517 21.41 22.38 -5.91
CA GLY A 517 20.94 23.76 -6.04
C GLY A 517 19.54 23.87 -6.64
N MET A 518 18.85 22.77 -6.95
CA MET A 518 17.46 22.82 -7.41
C MET A 518 16.52 23.20 -6.24
N SER A 519 15.61 24.14 -6.50
CA SER A 519 14.51 24.50 -5.60
C SER A 519 13.29 23.60 -5.83
N ALA A 520 12.30 23.68 -4.94
CA ALA A 520 11.04 22.95 -5.11
C ALA A 520 10.35 23.30 -6.44
N LEU A 521 10.43 24.57 -6.88
CA LEU A 521 9.89 25.01 -8.16
C LEU A 521 10.60 24.35 -9.34
N CYS A 522 11.93 24.24 -9.29
CA CYS A 522 12.72 23.54 -10.31
C CYS A 522 12.32 22.07 -10.41
N HIS A 523 12.16 21.40 -9.27
CA HIS A 523 11.74 20.00 -9.21
C HIS A 523 10.34 19.75 -9.77
N ALA A 524 9.35 20.58 -9.38
CA ALA A 524 7.99 20.46 -9.90
C ALA A 524 7.93 20.75 -11.41
N ALA A 525 8.68 21.74 -11.88
CA ALA A 525 8.73 22.13 -13.28
C ALA A 525 9.40 21.06 -14.17
N ALA A 526 10.47 20.43 -13.68
CA ALA A 526 11.16 19.35 -14.39
C ALA A 526 10.31 18.07 -14.54
N VAL A 527 9.27 17.88 -13.72
CA VAL A 527 8.37 16.71 -13.82
C VAL A 527 7.02 17.07 -14.46
N GLY A 528 6.70 18.35 -14.56
CA GLY A 528 5.47 18.84 -15.19
C GLY A 528 4.27 18.95 -14.24
N HIS A 529 4.50 19.13 -12.94
CA HIS A 529 3.42 19.28 -11.96
C HIS A 529 2.91 20.72 -11.90
N LEU A 530 2.09 21.11 -12.88
CA LEU A 530 1.57 22.48 -13.03
C LEU A 530 0.90 23.03 -11.76
N ASP A 531 0.05 22.23 -11.10
CA ASP A 531 -0.67 22.68 -9.90
C ASP A 531 0.29 22.98 -8.74
N VAL A 532 1.34 22.18 -8.58
CA VAL A 532 2.42 22.41 -7.60
C VAL A 532 3.25 23.65 -7.99
N VAL A 533 3.58 23.81 -9.27
CA VAL A 533 4.29 25.00 -9.80
C VAL A 533 3.51 26.27 -9.46
N ALA A 534 2.21 26.28 -9.79
CA ALA A 534 1.34 27.42 -9.51
C ALA A 534 1.25 27.71 -8.00
N MET A 535 1.11 26.67 -7.17
CA MET A 535 1.09 26.81 -5.72
C MET A 535 2.39 27.42 -5.17
N LEU A 536 3.55 26.95 -5.62
CA LEU A 536 4.85 27.47 -5.20
C LEU A 536 5.05 28.93 -5.62
N CYS A 537 4.67 29.29 -6.84
CA CYS A 537 4.69 30.69 -7.31
C CYS A 537 3.78 31.60 -6.46
N CYS A 538 2.57 31.14 -6.12
CA CYS A 538 1.67 31.86 -5.22
C CYS A 538 2.24 32.07 -3.81
N HIS A 539 3.14 31.19 -3.35
CA HIS A 539 3.85 31.32 -2.08
C HIS A 539 5.18 32.08 -2.21
N GLY A 540 5.44 32.73 -3.35
CA GLY A 540 6.60 33.60 -3.55
C GLY A 540 7.88 32.89 -3.98
N ALA A 541 7.79 31.70 -4.61
CA ALA A 541 8.96 31.03 -5.18
C ALA A 541 9.68 31.90 -6.21
N THR A 542 11.00 31.93 -6.15
CA THR A 542 11.81 32.72 -7.08
C THR A 542 11.87 32.02 -8.45
N VAL A 543 11.08 32.50 -9.41
CA VAL A 543 10.99 31.94 -10.78
C VAL A 543 12.33 31.96 -11.55
N ALA A 544 13.20 32.93 -11.22
CA ALA A 544 14.52 33.09 -11.82
C ALA A 544 15.60 32.25 -11.12
N HIS A 545 15.28 31.54 -10.03
CA HIS A 545 16.24 30.71 -9.31
C HIS A 545 16.86 29.67 -10.25
N VAL A 546 18.18 29.53 -10.20
CA VAL A 546 18.93 28.59 -11.03
C VAL A 546 19.59 27.51 -10.18
N ASP A 547 19.66 26.31 -10.73
CA ASP A 547 20.42 25.21 -10.16
C ASP A 547 21.93 25.38 -10.39
N ARG A 548 22.73 24.37 -9.99
CA ARG A 548 24.19 24.38 -10.21
C ARG A 548 24.61 24.35 -11.68
N ASN A 549 23.72 23.94 -12.58
CA ASN A 549 23.96 23.97 -14.02
C ASN A 549 23.55 25.32 -14.64
N GLY A 550 23.03 26.27 -13.86
CA GLY A 550 22.55 27.56 -14.35
C GLY A 550 21.15 27.48 -14.98
N GLN A 551 20.42 26.38 -14.78
CA GLN A 551 19.09 26.17 -15.35
C GLN A 551 18.02 26.58 -14.33
N CYS A 552 17.05 27.40 -14.75
CA CYS A 552 15.88 27.73 -13.94
C CYS A 552 14.68 26.83 -14.27
N ALA A 553 13.61 26.95 -13.49
CA ALA A 553 12.40 26.14 -13.63
C ALA A 553 11.81 26.15 -15.05
N LEU A 554 11.80 27.31 -15.72
CA LEU A 554 11.31 27.45 -17.10
C LEU A 554 12.16 26.62 -18.09
N VAL A 555 13.48 26.63 -17.92
CA VAL A 555 14.42 25.90 -18.77
C VAL A 555 14.26 24.39 -18.57
N LEU A 556 14.14 23.95 -17.31
CA LEU A 556 13.95 22.54 -16.97
C LEU A 556 12.61 22.01 -17.50
N ALA A 557 11.52 22.79 -17.40
CA ALA A 557 10.23 22.40 -17.97
C ALA A 557 10.29 22.27 -19.50
N ALA A 558 11.01 23.17 -20.17
CA ALA A 558 11.19 23.13 -21.61
C ALA A 558 12.08 21.97 -22.07
N GLU A 559 13.14 21.66 -21.30
CA GLU A 559 14.01 20.51 -21.52
C GLU A 559 13.26 19.18 -21.40
N GLN A 560 12.24 19.10 -20.55
CA GLN A 560 11.43 17.90 -20.33
C GLN A 560 10.12 17.87 -21.14
N GLY A 561 9.83 18.94 -21.90
CA GLY A 561 8.69 18.99 -22.82
C GLY A 561 7.34 19.37 -22.18
N HIS A 562 7.33 19.99 -21.00
CA HIS A 562 6.11 20.34 -20.27
C HIS A 562 5.54 21.70 -20.73
N THR A 563 4.85 21.69 -21.88
CA THR A 563 4.31 22.90 -22.55
C THR A 563 3.39 23.72 -21.66
N ASP A 564 2.59 23.09 -20.82
CA ASP A 564 1.65 23.73 -19.89
C ASP A 564 2.37 24.50 -18.77
N VAL A 565 3.41 23.91 -18.18
CA VAL A 565 4.28 24.57 -17.20
C VAL A 565 5.06 25.72 -17.84
N VAL A 566 5.62 25.50 -19.03
CA VAL A 566 6.31 26.56 -19.80
C VAL A 566 5.37 27.73 -20.05
N ALA A 567 4.14 27.45 -20.48
CA ALA A 567 3.14 28.48 -20.76
C ALA A 567 2.70 29.25 -19.51
N TYR A 568 2.59 28.58 -18.37
CA TYR A 568 2.30 29.23 -17.10
C TYR A 568 3.47 30.15 -16.68
N LEU A 569 4.69 29.63 -16.62
CA LEU A 569 5.87 30.37 -16.17
C LEU A 569 6.24 31.54 -17.10
N SER A 570 5.99 31.43 -18.40
CA SER A 570 6.22 32.52 -19.36
C SER A 570 5.26 33.69 -19.20
N LYS A 571 4.06 33.43 -18.66
CA LYS A 571 3.03 34.46 -18.42
C LYS A 571 3.23 35.19 -17.09
N LEU A 572 4.05 34.67 -16.20
CA LEU A 572 4.38 35.35 -14.95
C LEU A 572 5.23 36.58 -15.21
N ASP A 573 5.06 37.59 -14.35
CA ASP A 573 5.91 38.76 -14.31
C ASP A 573 7.17 38.44 -13.50
N TRP A 574 8.33 38.58 -14.15
CA TRP A 574 9.62 38.35 -13.49
C TRP A 574 10.11 39.68 -12.93
N PRO A 575 10.22 39.85 -11.60
CA PRO A 575 10.54 41.14 -11.00
C PRO A 575 11.92 41.64 -11.47
N GLU A 576 11.99 42.86 -12.01
CA GLU A 576 13.22 43.44 -12.64
C GLU A 576 14.41 43.57 -11.68
N ALA A 577 14.16 43.71 -10.37
CA ALA A 577 15.18 43.80 -9.33
C ALA A 577 15.71 42.41 -8.93
N GLN A 578 16.22 41.66 -9.89
CA GLN A 578 16.87 40.37 -9.63
C GLN A 578 18.23 40.56 -8.96
N GLN A 579 18.58 39.63 -8.06
CA GLN A 579 19.92 39.58 -7.48
C GLN A 579 20.97 39.44 -8.60
N PRO A 580 22.17 40.07 -8.46
CA PRO A 580 23.22 39.97 -9.46
C PRO A 580 23.60 38.50 -9.70
N GLY A 581 23.44 38.04 -10.94
CA GLY A 581 23.75 36.66 -11.36
C GLY A 581 22.56 35.79 -11.75
N LEU A 582 21.31 36.21 -11.49
CA LEU A 582 20.12 35.50 -11.96
C LEU A 582 19.76 35.88 -13.42
N PRO A 583 19.23 34.93 -14.21
CA PRO A 583 18.85 35.20 -15.59
C PRO A 583 17.59 36.10 -15.66
N ARG A 584 17.59 37.02 -16.62
CA ARG A 584 16.38 37.76 -16.99
C ARG A 584 15.39 36.84 -17.71
N LYS A 585 14.11 37.22 -17.73
CA LYS A 585 13.05 36.47 -18.42
C LYS A 585 13.39 36.16 -19.87
N ALA A 586 13.81 37.16 -20.65
CA ALA A 586 14.25 36.99 -22.03
C ALA A 586 15.41 35.97 -22.19
N GLN A 587 16.38 35.99 -21.27
CA GLN A 587 17.49 35.03 -21.29
C GLN A 587 17.00 33.61 -20.99
N ALA A 588 16.15 33.46 -19.98
CA ALA A 588 15.57 32.18 -19.61
C ALA A 588 14.66 31.61 -20.71
N LEU A 589 13.88 32.45 -21.41
CA LEU A 589 13.09 32.05 -22.57
C LEU A 589 13.97 31.60 -23.74
N GLN A 590 15.10 32.28 -23.98
CA GLN A 590 16.07 31.86 -24.99
C GLN A 590 16.71 30.51 -24.63
N HIS A 591 17.09 30.31 -23.36
CA HIS A 591 17.61 29.03 -22.86
C HIS A 591 16.56 27.92 -22.97
N ALA A 592 15.29 28.23 -22.66
CA ALA A 592 14.19 27.28 -22.79
C ALA A 592 13.98 26.85 -24.25
N LEU A 593 14.08 27.79 -25.21
CA LEU A 593 14.01 27.46 -26.64
C LEU A 593 15.13 26.51 -27.04
N THR A 594 16.38 26.80 -26.67
CA THR A 594 17.51 25.94 -27.05
C THR A 594 17.45 24.58 -26.36
N ALA A 595 17.03 24.51 -25.11
CA ALA A 595 16.80 23.25 -24.39
C ALA A 595 15.71 22.39 -25.05
N ALA A 596 14.56 22.98 -25.38
CA ALA A 596 13.46 22.28 -26.07
C ALA A 596 13.88 21.80 -27.47
N CYS A 597 14.68 22.60 -28.19
CA CYS A 597 15.23 22.22 -29.50
C CYS A 597 16.23 21.06 -29.38
N ASN A 598 17.10 21.09 -28.37
CA ASN A 598 18.06 20.02 -28.07
C ASN A 598 17.33 18.70 -27.74
N MET A 599 16.21 18.73 -27.03
CA MET A 599 15.45 17.51 -26.69
C MET A 599 14.34 17.15 -27.70
N GLY A 600 14.17 17.95 -28.76
CA GLY A 600 13.21 17.68 -29.84
C GLY A 600 11.74 17.93 -29.47
N HIS A 601 11.45 18.74 -28.45
CA HIS A 601 10.10 19.03 -27.97
C HIS A 601 9.39 20.07 -28.85
N LYS A 602 8.87 19.62 -29.99
CA LYS A 602 8.24 20.46 -31.03
C LYS A 602 7.14 21.38 -30.49
N GLU A 603 6.27 20.89 -29.59
CA GLU A 603 5.15 21.68 -29.05
C GLU A 603 5.62 22.87 -28.21
N VAL A 604 6.64 22.66 -27.38
CA VAL A 604 7.27 23.73 -26.59
C VAL A 604 7.93 24.76 -27.51
N VAL A 605 8.63 24.31 -28.55
CA VAL A 605 9.25 25.20 -29.55
C VAL A 605 8.19 26.05 -30.27
N ILE A 606 7.08 25.46 -30.70
CA ILE A 606 5.96 26.18 -31.32
C ILE A 606 5.41 27.22 -30.33
N PHE A 607 5.19 26.83 -29.07
CA PHE A 607 4.66 27.74 -28.06
C PHE A 607 5.59 28.94 -27.82
N LEU A 608 6.90 28.70 -27.63
CA LEU A 608 7.88 29.76 -27.35
C LEU A 608 8.04 30.73 -28.54
N LEU A 609 8.01 30.24 -29.78
CA LEU A 609 8.11 31.09 -30.97
C LEU A 609 6.84 31.88 -31.27
N ASN A 610 5.67 31.33 -30.95
CA ASN A 610 4.36 31.93 -31.20
C ASN A 610 3.73 32.57 -29.97
N SER A 611 4.48 32.79 -28.89
CA SER A 611 3.93 33.28 -27.62
C SER A 611 3.19 34.61 -27.85
N PRO A 612 1.86 34.65 -27.66
CA PRO A 612 1.03 35.81 -28.03
C PRO A 612 1.10 36.96 -27.02
N ASP A 613 1.66 36.71 -25.83
CA ASP A 613 1.70 37.63 -24.68
C ASP A 613 3.08 38.28 -24.46
N ALA A 614 3.92 38.41 -25.50
CA ALA A 614 5.09 39.30 -25.42
C ALA A 614 4.60 40.75 -25.31
N THR A 615 4.21 41.15 -24.10
CA THR A 615 3.69 42.49 -23.78
C THR A 615 4.74 43.57 -24.05
N MET A 616 6.02 43.22 -24.01
CA MET A 616 7.17 44.04 -24.40
C MET A 616 8.02 43.31 -25.45
N ASP A 617 8.53 44.05 -26.45
CA ASP A 617 9.37 43.52 -27.54
C ASP A 617 10.68 42.89 -27.02
N GLU A 618 11.07 43.20 -25.77
CA GLU A 618 12.28 42.71 -25.11
C GLU A 618 12.19 41.24 -24.63
N ASP A 619 10.99 40.71 -24.40
CA ASP A 619 10.76 39.32 -23.95
C ASP A 619 10.62 38.33 -25.11
N ARG A 620 10.69 38.82 -26.36
CA ARG A 620 10.51 37.99 -27.55
C ARG A 620 11.75 37.13 -27.81
N VAL A 621 11.54 35.82 -27.93
CA VAL A 621 12.60 34.86 -28.23
C VAL A 621 13.16 35.11 -29.63
N GLN A 622 14.49 35.11 -29.75
CA GLN A 622 15.17 35.34 -31.01
C GLN A 622 15.64 34.01 -31.61
N ILE A 623 15.02 33.62 -32.74
CA ILE A 623 15.25 32.31 -33.38
C ILE A 623 16.72 32.07 -33.78
N ASN A 624 17.45 33.14 -34.14
CA ASN A 624 18.83 33.08 -34.61
C ASN A 624 19.86 33.49 -33.55
N ALA A 625 19.43 33.90 -32.36
CA ALA A 625 20.36 34.24 -31.27
C ALA A 625 20.88 32.96 -30.60
N PHE A 626 22.13 32.98 -30.16
CA PHE A 626 22.65 31.94 -29.29
C PHE A 626 22.29 32.22 -27.84
N ASP A 627 22.05 31.16 -27.07
CA ASP A 627 21.75 31.24 -25.66
C ASP A 627 23.03 31.53 -24.84
N SER A 628 22.90 32.14 -23.66
CA SER A 628 24.09 32.48 -22.86
C SER A 628 24.66 31.32 -22.04
N LEU A 629 23.91 30.22 -21.89
CA LEU A 629 24.22 29.08 -21.03
C LEU A 629 25.10 28.05 -21.75
N TRP A 630 24.62 27.50 -22.86
CA TRP A 630 25.33 26.56 -23.72
C TRP A 630 26.03 27.25 -24.89
N GLY A 631 25.58 28.45 -25.28
CA GLY A 631 26.14 29.15 -26.42
C GLY A 631 25.63 28.62 -27.76
N GLU A 632 24.52 27.86 -27.77
CA GLU A 632 23.93 27.25 -28.96
C GLU A 632 22.83 28.14 -29.54
N THR A 633 22.62 28.11 -30.86
CA THR A 633 21.37 28.62 -31.45
C THR A 633 20.33 27.51 -31.43
N ALA A 634 19.06 27.86 -31.58
CA ALA A 634 18.00 26.86 -31.67
C ALA A 634 18.28 25.82 -32.78
N LEU A 635 18.78 26.29 -33.93
CA LEU A 635 19.08 25.44 -35.08
C LEU A 635 20.34 24.58 -34.88
N THR A 636 21.39 25.09 -34.22
CA THR A 636 22.59 24.28 -33.94
C THR A 636 22.34 23.22 -32.86
N ALA A 637 21.52 23.52 -31.85
CA ALA A 637 21.11 22.58 -30.82
C ALA A 637 20.34 21.39 -31.40
N VAL A 638 19.28 21.64 -32.18
CA VAL A 638 18.48 20.58 -32.81
C VAL A 638 19.28 19.78 -33.85
N ALA A 639 20.16 20.45 -34.60
CA ALA A 639 21.04 19.82 -35.59
C ALA A 639 21.99 18.80 -34.95
N SER A 640 22.47 19.10 -33.74
CA SER A 640 23.40 18.22 -33.02
C SER A 640 22.77 16.92 -32.52
N GLN A 641 21.44 16.85 -32.41
CA GLN A 641 20.70 15.68 -31.93
C GLN A 641 19.87 14.99 -33.02
N GLY A 642 19.76 15.61 -34.20
CA GLY A 642 19.13 15.01 -35.37
C GLY A 642 17.59 15.06 -35.39
N HIS A 643 16.95 15.99 -34.69
CA HIS A 643 15.48 16.06 -34.65
C HIS A 643 14.87 16.77 -35.87
N LEU A 644 14.75 16.04 -36.99
CA LEU A 644 14.28 16.55 -38.30
C LEU A 644 13.01 17.43 -38.22
N ALA A 645 11.97 16.96 -37.54
CA ALA A 645 10.68 17.68 -37.46
C ALA A 645 10.77 19.06 -36.78
N VAL A 646 11.75 19.26 -35.89
CA VAL A 646 12.01 20.54 -35.24
C VAL A 646 12.94 21.39 -36.11
N CYS A 647 13.90 20.79 -36.82
CA CYS A 647 14.72 21.49 -37.82
C CYS A 647 13.87 22.12 -38.92
N GLU A 648 12.98 21.34 -39.53
CA GLU A 648 12.06 21.82 -40.57
C GLU A 648 11.16 22.95 -40.05
N LEU A 649 10.67 22.82 -38.81
CA LEU A 649 9.88 23.86 -38.15
C LEU A 649 10.70 25.15 -38.02
N LEU A 650 11.92 25.09 -37.46
CA LEU A 650 12.76 26.27 -37.28
C LEU A 650 13.09 26.96 -38.61
N ILE A 651 13.43 26.18 -39.66
CA ILE A 651 13.72 26.70 -41.00
C ILE A 651 12.46 27.38 -41.58
N SER A 652 11.29 26.76 -41.44
CA SER A 652 10.01 27.34 -41.89
C SER A 652 9.66 28.65 -41.18
N GLN A 653 10.14 28.84 -39.95
CA GLN A 653 9.96 30.04 -39.13
C GLN A 653 11.10 31.06 -39.29
N GLY A 654 12.03 30.85 -40.24
CA GLY A 654 13.07 31.81 -40.60
C GLY A 654 14.42 31.63 -39.88
N ALA A 655 14.73 30.42 -39.39
CA ALA A 655 16.06 30.13 -38.87
C ALA A 655 17.12 30.11 -40.00
N LEU A 656 18.27 30.74 -39.75
CA LEU A 656 19.37 30.88 -40.70
C LEU A 656 20.31 29.67 -40.66
N LEU A 657 20.46 28.99 -41.80
CA LEU A 657 21.32 27.80 -41.94
C LEU A 657 22.81 28.06 -41.69
N GLU A 658 23.28 29.28 -41.98
CA GLU A 658 24.68 29.69 -41.82
C GLU A 658 24.97 30.36 -40.48
N GLN A 659 23.95 30.55 -39.63
CA GLN A 659 24.14 31.22 -38.35
C GLN A 659 24.92 30.33 -37.38
N ALA A 660 26.17 30.68 -37.17
CA ALA A 660 27.04 30.00 -36.23
C ALA A 660 26.63 30.28 -34.77
N ASN A 661 26.86 29.28 -33.93
CA ASN A 661 26.76 29.38 -32.47
C ASN A 661 27.95 30.18 -31.87
N ARG A 662 28.00 30.32 -30.54
CA ARG A 662 29.05 31.07 -29.84
C ARG A 662 30.48 30.56 -30.12
N ARG A 663 30.61 29.28 -30.48
CA ARG A 663 31.88 28.61 -30.81
C ARG A 663 32.26 28.72 -32.29
N GLY A 664 31.45 29.43 -33.10
CA GLY A 664 31.66 29.53 -34.55
C GLY A 664 31.19 28.31 -35.34
N ILE A 665 30.42 27.41 -34.73
CA ILE A 665 29.96 26.18 -35.37
C ILE A 665 28.59 26.43 -36.03
N THR A 666 28.50 26.16 -37.33
CA THR A 666 27.25 26.24 -38.11
C THR A 666 26.39 24.98 -37.92
N PRO A 667 25.05 25.06 -38.08
CA PRO A 667 24.15 23.91 -38.04
C PRO A 667 24.56 22.76 -38.97
N LEU A 668 25.02 23.09 -40.19
CA LEU A 668 25.48 22.11 -41.18
C LEU A 668 26.70 21.33 -40.68
N PHE A 669 27.64 22.01 -40.03
CA PHE A 669 28.78 21.34 -39.41
C PHE A 669 28.34 20.43 -38.25
N SER A 670 27.41 20.88 -37.40
CA SER A 670 26.91 20.09 -36.28
C SER A 670 26.22 18.79 -36.72
N THR A 671 25.37 18.85 -37.75
CA THR A 671 24.72 17.66 -38.33
C THR A 671 25.73 16.68 -38.92
N ALA A 672 26.69 17.16 -39.70
CA ALA A 672 27.72 16.34 -40.32
C ALA A 672 28.67 15.70 -39.28
N HIS A 673 29.05 16.44 -38.24
CA HIS A 673 29.94 15.96 -37.19
C HIS A 673 29.31 14.83 -36.35
N GLN A 674 28.01 14.90 -36.07
CA GLN A 674 27.28 13.91 -35.29
C GLN A 674 26.70 12.77 -36.15
N GLY A 675 26.87 12.83 -37.48
CA GLY A 675 26.41 11.78 -38.41
C GLY A 675 24.90 11.77 -38.65
N HIS A 676 24.22 12.91 -38.49
CA HIS A 676 22.78 13.06 -38.69
C HIS A 676 22.44 13.45 -40.14
N TRP A 677 22.69 12.53 -41.08
CA TRP A 677 22.52 12.75 -42.53
C TRP A 677 21.08 13.09 -42.94
N GLN A 678 20.09 12.67 -42.16
CA GLN A 678 18.67 12.91 -42.45
C GLN A 678 18.24 14.37 -42.32
N VAL A 679 19.05 15.19 -41.65
CA VAL A 679 18.77 16.62 -41.40
C VAL A 679 19.51 17.52 -42.39
N LEU A 680 20.39 16.96 -43.23
CA LEU A 680 21.07 17.71 -44.28
C LEU A 680 20.04 18.08 -45.36
N PRO A 681 19.90 19.38 -45.70
CA PRO A 681 19.12 19.75 -46.87
C PRO A 681 19.80 19.18 -48.12
N ASP A 682 18.99 18.70 -49.07
CA ASP A 682 19.44 18.28 -50.41
C ASP A 682 20.08 19.43 -51.20
#